data_AF-A0A0Q6ZX89-F1
#
_entry.id   AF-A0A0Q6ZX89-F1
#
_cell.length_a   1.000
_cell.length_b   1.000
_cell.length_c   1.000
_cell.angle_alpha   90.00
_cell.angle_beta   90.00
_cell.angle_gamma   90.00
#
_symmetry.space_group_name_H-M   'P 1'
#
loop_
_entity.id
_entity.type
_entity.pdbx_description
1 polymer ?
#
loop_
_entity_poly.entity_id
_entity_poly.type
_entity_poly.pdbx_seq_one_letter_code
_entity_poly.pdbx_strand_id
1 'polypeptide(L)'
;MILSGRGVSAVLGPTNTGKTHFAIERMVAHGSGMIGLPLRLLAREVYTRVVERVGVKNVALVTGEEKISPPNARFSVCTVEAMPRETKVAFVAIDEVQLAGDLERGHIFTDRLLHLRGREETLLLGSATMKSILLQLLPGITIVERPRLSQLFYAGQKKITRLPQRTAIVAFSADEVYAIAELIRRQRGGAAVVLGALSPRTRNAQVGLYQEGDVEYLVATDAIGMGLNLDVDHVAFAQDRKFDGYQFRNLNSAELGQIAGRAGRHIKDGTFGVTGRVNPFDDELVERLETHVFDPVKVLQWRTAQFDYSSVTALQRSLDAVPRIEGLTRALPATDQQALEFLSRYPEIADIADRPDRVEKLWEACALPDYRRITPAQHADLIQSLYFDLVRRGTVNEDFLADQVRRADRTDGEIDTLSARIAQIRTWTYVSNRPGWLADPTHWQEKTREIEDRLSDALHERLTKRFVDRRTSVLMKRLRENAMLEAEISVNGDVFVEGHAMGQLSGFRFTPISGMDGPDAKAVEAAAHRALALEFEARAARLHASGNGDLAIGSDGLVRWVGDPVARLVGTDHILHPRVIVLADEQLTGAARDHVAARIERFVNHHISTVLKPLDDLSRAEDLQGLAKGLAFQLVENLGVLFRRDVADDVKSLDQDGRASMRRYGVRFGAYHIFMPALLKPAPAELITLLWALKNDGLDKAGYGDLIPVLAAGRTSVVTDASYERMFYKLAGFRFLGKRAVRIDILERLADLIRPLLQWKPGTTARPEGAYDGRRFVTTTAMLSILGATPDDMEEILKGLGYRADSVSAEEAAAFLAAQKPSSTEPAEVAKPETDSVDDADQSTADGETEAVTPEAVAETSAPTEAPVADVAAAEDAAAAEQTEPKPVLLWRPGGRNDNQRPAGRPAGDRRGAGQGQRAAGGERTSSAEPRGDQRRDDRRSDNRGERGDDNRGKFAGKGERQDRGDRKDRGPRPERDNNKSQPARFEAKPPRKEKPVDPDSPFAKLAALKEQMKK
;
A
#
# COMPACT_ATOMS: atom_id res chain seq x y z
N MET A 1 -30.19 8.71 -65.38
CA MET A 1 -29.73 7.37 -65.00
C MET A 1 -30.37 7.03 -63.65
N ILE A 2 -31.70 6.91 -63.60
CA ILE A 2 -32.38 6.42 -62.39
C ILE A 2 -32.33 4.90 -62.47
N LEU A 3 -31.82 4.25 -61.43
CA LEU A 3 -31.64 2.80 -61.41
C LEU A 3 -32.80 2.16 -60.66
N SER A 4 -33.28 1.01 -61.16
CA SER A 4 -34.37 0.28 -60.51
C SER A 4 -33.94 -0.23 -59.13
N GLY A 5 -34.73 0.07 -58.10
CA GLY A 5 -34.57 -0.49 -56.76
C GLY A 5 -35.13 -1.91 -56.59
N ARG A 6 -35.83 -2.45 -57.60
CA ARG A 6 -36.35 -3.85 -57.56
C ARG A 6 -35.19 -4.84 -57.37
N GLY A 7 -35.33 -5.74 -56.40
CA GLY A 7 -34.27 -6.69 -56.00
C GLY A 7 -33.25 -6.11 -55.01
N VAL A 8 -33.41 -4.85 -54.59
CA VAL A 8 -32.64 -4.21 -53.52
C VAL A 8 -33.52 -4.05 -52.28
N SER A 9 -32.97 -4.45 -51.14
CA SER A 9 -33.56 -4.26 -49.81
C SER A 9 -32.63 -3.38 -48.97
N ALA A 10 -33.15 -2.37 -48.28
CA ALA A 10 -32.41 -1.57 -47.31
C ALA A 10 -32.87 -1.91 -45.88
N VAL A 11 -31.95 -2.36 -45.02
CA VAL A 11 -32.19 -2.55 -43.60
C VAL A 11 -31.61 -1.35 -42.87
N LEU A 12 -32.48 -0.49 -42.35
CA LEU A 12 -32.09 0.80 -41.78
C LEU A 12 -32.38 0.86 -40.28
N GLY A 13 -31.53 1.55 -39.52
CA GLY A 13 -31.74 1.77 -38.09
C GLY A 13 -30.48 2.24 -37.37
N PRO A 14 -30.56 2.62 -36.08
CA PRO A 14 -29.41 3.06 -35.27
C PRO A 14 -28.35 1.97 -35.07
N THR A 15 -27.29 2.28 -34.32
CA THR A 15 -26.32 1.28 -33.82
C THR A 15 -27.01 0.27 -32.88
N ASN A 16 -26.35 -0.86 -32.56
CA ASN A 16 -26.89 -1.94 -31.71
C ASN A 16 -28.28 -2.48 -32.16
N THR A 17 -28.43 -2.75 -33.47
CA THR A 17 -29.68 -3.23 -34.13
C THR A 17 -29.56 -4.60 -34.82
N GLY A 18 -28.38 -5.24 -34.75
CA GLY A 18 -28.14 -6.57 -35.34
C GLY A 18 -28.09 -6.62 -36.88
N LYS A 19 -28.04 -5.47 -37.59
CA LYS A 19 -28.06 -5.40 -39.06
C LYS A 19 -26.99 -6.28 -39.74
N THR A 20 -25.73 -6.15 -39.35
CA THR A 20 -24.62 -6.90 -39.94
C THR A 20 -24.72 -8.40 -39.64
N HIS A 21 -25.28 -8.81 -38.49
CA HIS A 21 -25.54 -10.22 -38.18
C HIS A 21 -26.60 -10.81 -39.14
N PHE A 22 -27.71 -10.09 -39.33
CA PHE A 22 -28.74 -10.47 -40.29
C PHE A 22 -28.19 -10.58 -41.72
N ALA A 23 -27.31 -9.65 -42.12
CA ALA A 23 -26.66 -9.72 -43.43
C ALA A 23 -25.74 -10.94 -43.59
N ILE A 24 -25.01 -11.33 -42.54
CA ILE A 24 -24.19 -12.57 -42.54
C ILE A 24 -25.09 -13.81 -42.66
N GLU A 25 -26.22 -13.85 -41.94
CA GLU A 25 -27.20 -14.94 -42.01
C GLU A 25 -27.81 -15.07 -43.40
N ARG A 26 -28.22 -13.95 -44.01
CA ARG A 26 -28.69 -13.92 -45.41
C ARG A 26 -27.58 -14.40 -46.36
N MET A 27 -26.39 -13.81 -46.27
CA MET A 27 -25.26 -14.16 -47.15
C MET A 27 -24.96 -15.65 -47.16
N VAL A 28 -24.84 -16.29 -45.99
CA VAL A 28 -24.50 -17.72 -45.85
C VAL A 28 -25.63 -18.64 -46.34
N ALA A 29 -26.88 -18.16 -46.37
CA ALA A 29 -28.01 -18.91 -46.93
C ALA A 29 -28.02 -18.98 -48.48
N HIS A 30 -27.23 -18.14 -49.16
CA HIS A 30 -27.13 -18.14 -50.63
C HIS A 30 -25.96 -19.00 -51.16
N GLY A 31 -26.03 -19.35 -52.46
CA GLY A 31 -25.01 -20.17 -53.13
C GLY A 31 -23.61 -19.54 -53.14
N SER A 32 -23.54 -18.21 -53.22
CA SER A 32 -22.32 -17.40 -53.13
C SER A 32 -22.68 -15.99 -52.67
N GLY A 33 -21.73 -15.27 -52.05
CA GLY A 33 -22.04 -13.96 -51.51
C GLY A 33 -20.86 -13.04 -51.32
N MET A 34 -21.12 -11.73 -51.26
CA MET A 34 -20.12 -10.71 -50.98
C MET A 34 -20.66 -9.69 -49.99
N ILE A 35 -19.83 -9.24 -49.05
CA ILE A 35 -20.17 -8.15 -48.13
C ILE A 35 -19.06 -7.09 -48.12
N GLY A 36 -19.44 -5.85 -48.40
CA GLY A 36 -18.58 -4.67 -48.32
C GLY A 36 -18.75 -3.97 -46.98
N LEU A 37 -17.63 -3.76 -46.29
CA LEU A 37 -17.59 -3.17 -44.95
C LEU A 37 -16.73 -1.90 -44.97
N PRO A 38 -17.04 -0.88 -44.14
CA PRO A 38 -16.40 0.43 -44.26
C PRO A 38 -15.00 0.54 -43.66
N LEU A 39 -14.53 -0.52 -43.00
CA LEU A 39 -13.28 -0.54 -42.24
C LEU A 39 -12.63 -1.92 -42.30
N ARG A 40 -11.30 -1.97 -42.45
CA ARG A 40 -10.47 -3.20 -42.43
C ARG A 40 -10.72 -4.07 -41.18
N LEU A 41 -10.95 -3.43 -40.02
CA LEU A 41 -11.28 -4.12 -38.77
C LEU A 41 -12.61 -4.90 -38.84
N LEU A 42 -13.67 -4.28 -39.37
CA LEU A 42 -14.95 -4.96 -39.59
C LEU A 42 -14.82 -6.07 -40.63
N ALA A 43 -14.08 -5.83 -41.72
CA ALA A 43 -13.81 -6.88 -42.70
C ALA A 43 -13.13 -8.11 -42.06
N ARG A 44 -12.18 -7.90 -41.13
CA ARG A 44 -11.56 -9.00 -40.39
C ARG A 44 -12.52 -9.68 -39.40
N GLU A 45 -13.31 -8.92 -38.64
CA GLU A 45 -14.30 -9.45 -37.69
C GLU A 45 -15.36 -10.31 -38.41
N VAL A 46 -15.90 -9.81 -39.52
CA VAL A 46 -16.90 -10.51 -40.33
C VAL A 46 -16.28 -11.72 -41.04
N TYR A 47 -15.06 -11.61 -41.57
CA TYR A 47 -14.33 -12.75 -42.13
C TYR A 47 -14.22 -13.90 -41.11
N THR A 48 -13.78 -13.62 -39.88
CA THR A 48 -13.67 -14.65 -38.83
C THR A 48 -15.01 -15.32 -38.55
N ARG A 49 -16.10 -14.53 -38.36
CA ARG A 49 -17.46 -15.09 -38.14
C ARG A 49 -18.00 -15.92 -39.30
N VAL A 50 -17.69 -15.55 -40.54
CA VAL A 50 -18.12 -16.33 -41.72
C VAL A 50 -17.28 -17.60 -41.82
N VAL A 51 -15.97 -17.52 -41.58
CA VAL A 51 -15.06 -18.68 -41.51
C VAL A 51 -15.48 -19.70 -40.45
N GLU A 52 -15.92 -19.25 -39.27
CA GLU A 52 -16.46 -20.12 -38.21
C GLU A 52 -17.72 -20.89 -38.68
N ARG A 53 -18.54 -20.31 -39.58
CA ARG A 53 -19.78 -20.92 -40.08
C ARG A 53 -19.59 -21.82 -41.30
N VAL A 54 -18.68 -21.48 -42.22
CA VAL A 54 -18.54 -22.19 -43.52
C VAL A 54 -17.13 -22.73 -43.82
N GLY A 55 -16.16 -22.48 -42.94
CA GLY A 55 -14.77 -22.95 -43.05
C GLY A 55 -13.87 -22.09 -43.94
N VAL A 56 -12.59 -21.99 -43.55
CA VAL A 56 -11.56 -21.13 -44.18
C VAL A 56 -11.51 -21.24 -45.71
N LYS A 57 -11.59 -22.46 -46.25
CA LYS A 57 -11.46 -22.72 -47.69
C LYS A 57 -12.56 -22.09 -48.55
N ASN A 58 -13.68 -21.68 -47.95
CA ASN A 58 -14.85 -21.13 -48.64
C ASN A 58 -14.94 -19.59 -48.58
N VAL A 59 -14.03 -18.91 -47.86
CA VAL A 59 -14.13 -17.46 -47.58
C VAL A 59 -12.86 -16.74 -48.02
N ALA A 60 -13.02 -15.65 -48.77
CA ALA A 60 -11.96 -14.71 -49.07
C ALA A 60 -12.07 -13.45 -48.18
N LEU A 61 -10.93 -12.87 -47.82
CA LEU A 61 -10.80 -11.52 -47.25
C LEU A 61 -10.05 -10.64 -48.25
N VAL A 62 -10.62 -9.50 -48.64
CA VAL A 62 -9.98 -8.57 -49.58
C VAL A 62 -10.06 -7.14 -49.04
N THR A 63 -8.93 -6.59 -48.63
CA THR A 63 -8.76 -5.16 -48.27
C THR A 63 -7.67 -4.55 -49.16
N GLY A 64 -7.32 -3.28 -48.95
CA GLY A 64 -6.22 -2.65 -49.72
C GLY A 64 -4.83 -3.21 -49.37
N GLU A 65 -4.68 -3.80 -48.19
CA GLU A 65 -3.41 -4.15 -47.55
C GLU A 65 -3.32 -5.63 -47.13
N GLU A 66 -4.42 -6.37 -47.15
CA GLU A 66 -4.45 -7.81 -46.90
C GLU A 66 -5.40 -8.53 -47.87
N LYS A 67 -4.89 -9.58 -48.52
CA LYS A 67 -5.65 -10.41 -49.45
C LYS A 67 -5.49 -11.89 -49.11
N ILE A 68 -6.58 -12.52 -48.68
CA ILE A 68 -6.70 -13.97 -48.48
C ILE A 68 -7.72 -14.47 -49.49
N SER A 69 -7.30 -15.29 -50.46
CA SER A 69 -8.17 -15.72 -51.56
C SER A 69 -7.99 -17.21 -51.86
N PRO A 70 -8.66 -18.11 -51.11
CA PRO A 70 -8.67 -19.54 -51.42
C PRO A 70 -9.22 -19.80 -52.84
N PRO A 71 -8.71 -20.81 -53.58
CA PRO A 71 -9.11 -21.04 -54.98
C PRO A 71 -10.61 -21.25 -55.21
N ASN A 72 -11.31 -21.80 -54.22
CA ASN A 72 -12.73 -22.16 -54.27
C ASN A 72 -13.60 -21.30 -53.35
N ALA A 73 -13.19 -20.07 -53.04
CA ALA A 73 -13.94 -19.18 -52.16
C ALA A 73 -15.33 -18.84 -52.74
N ARG A 74 -16.39 -19.22 -52.02
CA ARG A 74 -17.80 -18.93 -52.35
C ARG A 74 -18.28 -17.61 -51.78
N PHE A 75 -17.62 -17.15 -50.72
CA PHE A 75 -17.97 -15.92 -50.00
C PHE A 75 -16.76 -14.96 -49.99
N SER A 76 -17.02 -13.67 -50.18
CA SER A 76 -15.98 -12.63 -50.15
C SER A 76 -16.34 -11.55 -49.15
N VAL A 77 -15.47 -11.35 -48.16
CA VAL A 77 -15.58 -10.25 -47.19
C VAL A 77 -14.57 -9.18 -47.59
N CYS A 78 -15.07 -7.99 -47.90
CA CYS A 78 -14.29 -6.93 -48.52
C CYS A 78 -14.38 -5.63 -47.70
N THR A 79 -13.40 -4.74 -47.83
CA THR A 79 -13.71 -3.32 -47.66
C THR A 79 -14.52 -2.82 -48.86
N VAL A 80 -15.36 -1.79 -48.70
CA VAL A 80 -16.20 -1.26 -49.82
C VAL A 80 -15.32 -0.80 -50.99
N GLU A 81 -14.16 -0.22 -50.69
CA GLU A 81 -13.13 0.19 -51.64
C GLU A 81 -12.51 -0.99 -52.41
N ALA A 82 -12.40 -2.16 -51.78
CA ALA A 82 -11.87 -3.38 -52.37
C ALA A 82 -12.94 -4.25 -53.06
N MET A 83 -14.22 -3.89 -52.98
CA MET A 83 -15.26 -4.55 -53.76
C MET A 83 -15.03 -4.30 -55.27
N PRO A 84 -15.18 -5.32 -56.13
CA PRO A 84 -15.15 -5.14 -57.57
C PRO A 84 -16.33 -4.28 -58.04
N ARG A 85 -16.20 -3.67 -59.23
CA ARG A 85 -17.26 -2.86 -59.85
C ARG A 85 -18.45 -3.71 -60.32
N GLU A 86 -18.19 -4.96 -60.69
CA GLU A 86 -19.19 -5.93 -61.11
C GLU A 86 -18.96 -7.26 -60.39
N THR A 87 -20.02 -8.05 -60.23
CA THR A 87 -19.93 -9.36 -59.58
C THR A 87 -20.97 -10.34 -60.14
N LYS A 88 -20.73 -11.64 -59.94
CA LYS A 88 -21.61 -12.74 -60.35
C LYS A 88 -22.14 -13.54 -59.15
N VAL A 89 -21.93 -13.05 -57.93
CA VAL A 89 -22.41 -13.72 -56.70
C VAL A 89 -23.93 -13.64 -56.57
N ALA A 90 -24.53 -14.59 -55.86
CA ALA A 90 -25.97 -14.59 -55.59
C ALA A 90 -26.39 -13.42 -54.69
N PHE A 91 -25.65 -13.18 -53.60
CA PHE A 91 -25.95 -12.17 -52.59
C PHE A 91 -24.88 -11.06 -52.54
N VAL A 92 -25.30 -9.80 -52.46
CA VAL A 92 -24.41 -8.66 -52.15
C VAL A 92 -24.93 -7.89 -50.95
N ALA A 93 -24.08 -7.59 -49.97
CA ALA A 93 -24.35 -6.62 -48.92
C ALA A 93 -23.35 -5.46 -48.94
N ILE A 94 -23.82 -4.24 -48.62
CA ILE A 94 -22.99 -3.05 -48.40
C ILE A 94 -23.38 -2.47 -47.04
N ASP A 95 -22.44 -2.39 -46.11
CA ASP A 95 -22.65 -1.89 -44.75
C ASP A 95 -22.31 -0.39 -44.61
N GLU A 96 -22.98 0.25 -43.65
CA GLU A 96 -22.87 1.68 -43.30
C GLU A 96 -23.02 2.64 -44.49
N VAL A 97 -24.06 2.41 -45.33
CA VAL A 97 -24.29 3.16 -46.59
C VAL A 97 -24.43 4.67 -46.44
N GLN A 98 -24.68 5.20 -45.24
CA GLN A 98 -24.64 6.65 -44.99
C GLN A 98 -23.26 7.28 -45.23
N LEU A 99 -22.18 6.49 -45.25
CA LEU A 99 -20.86 6.96 -45.68
C LEU A 99 -20.83 7.43 -47.14
N ALA A 100 -21.86 7.15 -47.96
CA ALA A 100 -22.01 7.80 -49.26
C ALA A 100 -22.10 9.34 -49.19
N GLY A 101 -22.41 9.92 -48.01
CA GLY A 101 -22.34 11.36 -47.77
C GLY A 101 -20.93 11.90 -47.41
N ASP A 102 -19.96 11.02 -47.14
CA ASP A 102 -18.60 11.39 -46.71
C ASP A 102 -17.81 12.12 -47.81
N LEU A 103 -17.20 13.26 -47.45
CA LEU A 103 -16.54 14.17 -48.39
C LEU A 103 -15.32 13.59 -49.11
N GLU A 104 -14.58 12.69 -48.47
CA GLU A 104 -13.31 12.16 -48.97
C GLU A 104 -13.56 10.88 -49.80
N ARG A 105 -14.28 9.91 -49.22
CA ARG A 105 -14.45 8.57 -49.80
C ARG A 105 -15.89 8.17 -50.10
N GLY A 106 -16.89 9.01 -49.81
CA GLY A 106 -18.29 8.69 -50.01
C GLY A 106 -18.66 8.39 -51.47
N HIS A 107 -17.92 8.95 -52.42
CA HIS A 107 -18.08 8.64 -53.85
C HIS A 107 -17.90 7.16 -54.19
N ILE A 108 -17.10 6.42 -53.43
CA ILE A 108 -16.90 4.96 -53.60
C ILE A 108 -18.13 4.20 -53.11
N PHE A 109 -18.69 4.61 -51.97
CA PHE A 109 -19.93 4.03 -51.43
C PHE A 109 -21.10 4.30 -52.38
N THR A 110 -21.23 5.52 -52.90
CA THR A 110 -22.24 5.89 -53.90
C THR A 110 -22.14 5.03 -55.16
N ASP A 111 -20.93 4.81 -55.69
CA ASP A 111 -20.71 3.95 -56.86
C ASP A 111 -21.16 2.50 -56.60
N ARG A 112 -20.78 1.91 -55.47
CA ARG A 112 -21.17 0.54 -55.10
C ARG A 112 -22.68 0.44 -54.83
N LEU A 113 -23.26 1.40 -54.11
CA LEU A 113 -24.70 1.51 -53.82
C LEU A 113 -25.52 1.57 -55.11
N LEU A 114 -25.11 2.41 -56.06
CA LEU A 114 -25.82 2.58 -57.32
C LEU A 114 -25.66 1.35 -58.24
N HIS A 115 -24.44 0.85 -58.46
CA HIS A 115 -24.16 -0.08 -59.56
C HIS A 115 -23.99 -1.55 -59.17
N LEU A 116 -23.51 -1.87 -57.96
CA LEU A 116 -23.20 -3.26 -57.60
C LEU A 116 -24.46 -4.03 -57.17
N ARG A 117 -24.70 -5.19 -57.78
CA ARG A 117 -25.89 -6.04 -57.51
C ARG A 117 -25.52 -7.51 -57.37
N GLY A 118 -26.19 -8.19 -56.45
CA GLY A 118 -26.25 -9.65 -56.41
C GLY A 118 -27.27 -10.18 -57.41
N ARG A 119 -27.07 -11.41 -57.90
CA ARG A 119 -27.98 -12.06 -58.86
C ARG A 119 -29.37 -12.36 -58.28
N GLU A 120 -29.44 -12.62 -56.97
CA GLU A 120 -30.65 -13.03 -56.26
C GLU A 120 -31.10 -11.97 -55.24
N GLU A 121 -30.18 -11.41 -54.46
CA GLU A 121 -30.48 -10.38 -53.45
C GLU A 121 -29.36 -9.34 -53.35
N THR A 122 -29.74 -8.07 -53.20
CA THR A 122 -28.83 -6.98 -52.79
C THR A 122 -29.35 -6.32 -51.51
N LEU A 123 -28.49 -6.20 -50.51
CA LEU A 123 -28.83 -5.70 -49.17
C LEU A 123 -28.00 -4.46 -48.82
N LEU A 124 -28.66 -3.33 -48.58
CA LEU A 124 -28.04 -2.10 -48.11
C LEU A 124 -28.27 -1.98 -46.60
N LEU A 125 -27.23 -1.73 -45.81
CA LEU A 125 -27.33 -1.60 -44.36
C LEU A 125 -26.86 -0.21 -43.94
N GLY A 126 -27.55 0.45 -43.01
CA GLY A 126 -27.09 1.73 -42.50
C GLY A 126 -28.06 2.45 -41.58
N SER A 127 -27.88 3.77 -41.47
CA SER A 127 -28.71 4.68 -40.69
C SER A 127 -30.12 4.90 -41.30
N ALA A 128 -31.12 5.13 -40.44
CA ALA A 128 -32.46 5.57 -40.85
C ALA A 128 -32.44 6.89 -41.66
N THR A 129 -31.44 7.74 -41.46
CA THR A 129 -31.24 9.00 -42.22
C THR A 129 -31.10 8.80 -43.73
N MET A 130 -30.78 7.59 -44.20
CA MET A 130 -30.66 7.27 -45.63
C MET A 130 -31.99 6.95 -46.31
N LYS A 131 -33.09 6.80 -45.57
CA LYS A 131 -34.41 6.37 -46.10
C LYS A 131 -34.87 7.22 -47.29
N SER A 132 -34.87 8.55 -47.13
CA SER A 132 -35.40 9.47 -48.15
C SER A 132 -34.59 9.44 -49.43
N ILE A 133 -33.26 9.54 -49.34
CA ILE A 133 -32.37 9.55 -50.50
C ILE A 133 -32.32 8.21 -51.22
N LEU A 134 -32.44 7.09 -50.50
CA LEU A 134 -32.55 5.75 -51.12
C LEU A 134 -33.84 5.59 -51.92
N LEU A 135 -34.99 6.08 -51.43
CA LEU A 135 -36.25 6.04 -52.18
C LEU A 135 -36.19 6.88 -53.47
N GLN A 136 -35.47 8.02 -53.43
CA GLN A 136 -35.28 8.92 -54.57
C GLN A 136 -34.33 8.32 -55.62
N LEU A 137 -33.18 7.78 -55.20
CA LEU A 137 -32.15 7.26 -56.11
C LEU A 137 -32.46 5.84 -56.64
N LEU A 138 -33.19 5.03 -55.87
CA LEU A 138 -33.54 3.64 -56.21
C LEU A 138 -35.06 3.38 -56.11
N PRO A 139 -35.89 3.92 -57.02
CA PRO A 139 -37.34 3.71 -56.98
C PRO A 139 -37.72 2.22 -57.00
N GLY A 140 -38.57 1.80 -56.05
CA GLY A 140 -38.96 0.41 -55.86
C GLY A 140 -38.05 -0.41 -54.94
N ILE A 141 -37.11 0.23 -54.23
CA ILE A 141 -36.36 -0.39 -53.14
C ILE A 141 -37.29 -0.80 -51.98
N THR A 142 -37.06 -1.96 -51.37
CA THR A 142 -37.77 -2.38 -50.16
C THR A 142 -37.04 -1.85 -48.93
N ILE A 143 -37.73 -1.19 -47.99
CA ILE A 143 -37.10 -0.65 -46.76
C ILE A 143 -37.65 -1.38 -45.54
N VAL A 144 -36.74 -1.87 -44.69
CA VAL A 144 -37.01 -2.55 -43.43
C VAL A 144 -36.33 -1.77 -42.31
N GLU A 145 -37.10 -1.18 -41.42
CA GLU A 145 -36.57 -0.47 -40.25
C GLU A 145 -36.38 -1.42 -39.06
N ARG A 146 -35.29 -1.23 -38.30
CA ARG A 146 -35.00 -1.98 -37.08
C ARG A 146 -34.82 -1.02 -35.89
N PRO A 147 -35.65 -1.11 -34.84
CA PRO A 147 -35.44 -0.33 -33.62
C PRO A 147 -34.21 -0.82 -32.86
N ARG A 148 -33.63 0.05 -32.03
CA ARG A 148 -32.50 -0.29 -31.15
C ARG A 148 -32.91 -1.33 -30.11
N LEU A 149 -31.97 -2.20 -29.73
CA LEU A 149 -32.21 -3.30 -28.77
C LEU A 149 -32.17 -2.88 -27.28
N SER A 150 -31.63 -1.70 -26.98
CA SER A 150 -31.54 -1.13 -25.62
C SER A 150 -31.77 0.38 -25.64
N GLN A 151 -32.09 0.97 -24.49
CA GLN A 151 -32.26 2.42 -24.33
C GLN A 151 -30.92 3.11 -24.10
N LEU A 152 -30.91 4.43 -24.30
CA LEU A 152 -29.77 5.31 -24.12
C LEU A 152 -30.24 6.52 -23.30
N PHE A 153 -29.56 6.83 -22.20
CA PHE A 153 -29.95 7.91 -21.29
C PHE A 153 -28.85 8.95 -21.11
N TYR A 154 -29.23 10.23 -21.04
CA TYR A 154 -28.32 11.32 -20.74
C TYR A 154 -28.02 11.41 -19.23
N ALA A 155 -26.74 11.32 -18.88
CA ALA A 155 -26.23 11.34 -17.51
C ALA A 155 -25.61 12.69 -17.10
N GLY A 156 -25.82 13.74 -17.90
CA GLY A 156 -25.36 15.10 -17.64
C GLY A 156 -23.84 15.31 -17.78
N GLN A 157 -23.35 16.41 -17.20
CA GLN A 157 -21.92 16.71 -17.11
C GLN A 157 -21.30 16.06 -15.87
N LYS A 158 -20.18 15.35 -16.06
CA LYS A 158 -19.39 14.76 -14.96
C LYS A 158 -17.91 15.10 -15.13
N LYS A 159 -17.23 15.47 -14.04
CA LYS A 159 -15.76 15.60 -14.02
C LYS A 159 -15.12 14.24 -14.32
N ILE A 160 -13.95 14.23 -14.98
CA ILE A 160 -13.23 12.99 -15.35
C ILE A 160 -13.05 12.05 -14.14
N THR A 161 -12.71 12.62 -12.96
CA THR A 161 -12.60 11.88 -11.69
C THR A 161 -13.88 11.18 -11.20
N ARG A 162 -15.06 11.58 -11.71
CA ARG A 162 -16.39 11.08 -11.32
C ARG A 162 -17.11 10.34 -12.45
N LEU A 163 -16.42 10.02 -13.54
CA LEU A 163 -16.97 9.15 -14.57
C LEU A 163 -17.17 7.73 -13.99
N PRO A 164 -18.24 7.03 -14.39
CA PRO A 164 -18.46 5.65 -13.97
C PRO A 164 -17.41 4.70 -14.55
N GLN A 165 -17.33 3.49 -14.01
CA GLN A 165 -16.52 2.41 -14.59
C GLN A 165 -17.02 2.07 -16.00
N ARG A 166 -16.14 1.46 -16.82
CA ARG A 166 -16.43 1.11 -18.23
C ARG A 166 -16.85 2.32 -19.07
N THR A 167 -16.24 3.49 -18.83
CA THR A 167 -16.47 4.69 -19.65
C THR A 167 -15.54 4.73 -20.87
N ALA A 168 -16.09 5.02 -22.05
CA ALA A 168 -15.33 5.48 -23.21
C ALA A 168 -15.38 7.03 -23.29
N ILE A 169 -14.21 7.68 -23.25
CA ILE A 169 -14.06 9.13 -23.28
C ILE A 169 -13.59 9.55 -24.66
N VAL A 170 -14.30 10.50 -25.28
CA VAL A 170 -14.13 10.84 -26.69
C VAL A 170 -13.59 12.26 -26.87
N ALA A 171 -12.47 12.36 -27.58
CA ALA A 171 -11.84 13.61 -28.01
C ALA A 171 -11.38 13.51 -29.48
N PHE A 172 -11.15 14.63 -30.16
CA PHE A 172 -10.92 14.66 -31.62
C PHE A 172 -9.50 15.05 -32.03
N SER A 173 -8.55 15.11 -31.08
CA SER A 173 -7.11 15.20 -31.36
C SER A 173 -6.33 14.13 -30.59
N ALA A 174 -5.18 13.71 -31.14
CA ALA A 174 -4.30 12.75 -30.47
C ALA A 174 -3.76 13.32 -29.15
N ASP A 175 -3.41 14.61 -29.13
CA ASP A 175 -2.87 15.30 -27.95
C ASP A 175 -3.85 15.28 -26.76
N GLU A 176 -5.13 15.54 -27.00
CA GLU A 176 -6.17 15.52 -25.96
C GLU A 176 -6.45 14.09 -25.49
N VAL A 177 -6.46 13.11 -26.40
CA VAL A 177 -6.57 11.68 -26.02
C VAL A 177 -5.39 11.27 -25.12
N TYR A 178 -4.16 11.66 -25.45
CA TYR A 178 -2.99 11.37 -24.61
C TYR A 178 -3.03 12.14 -23.27
N ALA A 179 -3.46 13.40 -23.25
CA ALA A 179 -3.57 14.20 -22.04
C ALA A 179 -4.61 13.62 -21.06
N ILE A 180 -5.78 13.20 -21.58
CA ILE A 180 -6.84 12.57 -20.80
C ILE A 180 -6.41 11.18 -20.32
N ALA A 181 -5.76 10.37 -21.16
CA ALA A 181 -5.27 9.05 -20.77
C ALA A 181 -4.20 9.13 -19.65
N GLU A 182 -3.28 10.08 -19.73
CA GLU A 182 -2.28 10.35 -18.69
C GLU A 182 -2.94 10.83 -17.37
N LEU A 183 -3.97 11.67 -17.45
CA LEU A 183 -4.74 12.10 -16.28
C LEU A 183 -5.44 10.91 -15.59
N ILE A 184 -6.04 10.01 -16.37
CA ILE A 184 -6.73 8.82 -15.86
C ILE A 184 -5.72 7.83 -15.26
N ARG A 185 -4.57 7.60 -15.92
CA ARG A 185 -3.50 6.77 -15.35
C ARG A 185 -3.12 7.22 -13.94
N ARG A 186 -2.94 8.53 -13.73
CA ARG A 186 -2.58 9.12 -12.42
C ARG A 186 -3.67 9.03 -11.36
N GLN A 187 -4.94 8.86 -11.74
CA GLN A 187 -6.09 8.96 -10.82
C GLN A 187 -6.90 7.66 -10.68
N ARG A 188 -6.73 6.71 -11.61
CA ARG A 188 -7.56 5.50 -11.79
C ARG A 188 -6.74 4.29 -12.27
N GLY A 189 -5.40 4.35 -12.22
CA GLY A 189 -4.51 3.24 -12.57
C GLY A 189 -4.25 3.05 -14.07
N GLY A 190 -5.18 3.39 -14.97
CA GLY A 190 -4.87 3.33 -16.40
C GLY A 190 -6.06 3.56 -17.34
N ALA A 191 -5.73 3.77 -18.61
CA ALA A 191 -6.70 3.80 -19.71
C ALA A 191 -6.12 3.15 -20.97
N ALA A 192 -6.99 2.48 -21.73
CA ALA A 192 -6.70 2.06 -23.09
C ALA A 192 -6.81 3.27 -24.03
N VAL A 193 -5.98 3.31 -25.07
CA VAL A 193 -5.95 4.42 -26.06
C VAL A 193 -6.28 3.92 -27.46
N VAL A 194 -7.30 4.52 -28.09
CA VAL A 194 -7.76 4.16 -29.44
C VAL A 194 -7.86 5.39 -30.35
N LEU A 195 -6.87 5.55 -31.24
CA LEU A 195 -6.87 6.59 -32.28
C LEU A 195 -7.16 5.98 -33.67
N GLY A 196 -7.78 6.76 -34.55
CA GLY A 196 -8.03 6.36 -35.94
C GLY A 196 -6.77 5.98 -36.74
N ALA A 197 -5.60 6.53 -36.39
CA ALA A 197 -4.32 6.23 -37.04
C ALA A 197 -3.69 4.88 -36.63
N LEU A 198 -4.03 4.36 -35.43
CA LEU A 198 -3.46 3.10 -34.91
C LEU A 198 -3.76 1.94 -35.84
N SER A 199 -2.82 1.00 -35.96
CA SER A 199 -3.05 -0.21 -36.76
C SER A 199 -4.20 -1.05 -36.22
N PRO A 200 -4.84 -1.87 -37.07
CA PRO A 200 -5.85 -2.83 -36.61
C PRO A 200 -5.36 -3.68 -35.43
N ARG A 201 -4.08 -4.08 -35.46
CA ARG A 201 -3.43 -4.89 -34.42
C ARG A 201 -3.27 -4.12 -33.11
N THR A 202 -2.63 -2.95 -33.12
CA THR A 202 -2.48 -2.11 -31.93
C THR A 202 -3.84 -1.73 -31.33
N ARG A 203 -4.83 -1.41 -32.19
CA ARG A 203 -6.18 -1.03 -31.77
C ARG A 203 -6.91 -2.18 -31.09
N ASN A 204 -6.87 -3.38 -31.67
CA ASN A 204 -7.44 -4.58 -31.06
C ASN A 204 -6.76 -4.93 -29.73
N ALA A 205 -5.43 -4.82 -29.64
CA ALA A 205 -4.70 -5.09 -28.40
C ALA A 205 -5.02 -4.07 -27.30
N GLN A 206 -5.18 -2.78 -27.62
CA GLN A 206 -5.65 -1.76 -26.67
C GLN A 206 -7.10 -2.00 -26.24
N VAL A 207 -7.97 -2.45 -27.15
CA VAL A 207 -9.34 -2.84 -26.83
C VAL A 207 -9.40 -4.12 -25.98
N GLY A 208 -8.48 -5.06 -26.17
CA GLY A 208 -8.33 -6.27 -25.34
C GLY A 208 -8.16 -5.92 -23.87
N LEU A 209 -7.19 -5.05 -23.54
CA LEU A 209 -6.97 -4.55 -22.17
C LEU A 209 -8.26 -4.02 -21.50
N TYR A 210 -9.12 -3.33 -22.26
CA TYR A 210 -10.38 -2.79 -21.74
C TYR A 210 -11.48 -3.87 -21.59
N GLN A 211 -11.54 -4.85 -22.50
CA GLN A 211 -12.52 -5.94 -22.42
C GLN A 211 -12.15 -6.97 -21.34
N GLU A 212 -10.87 -7.28 -21.20
CA GLU A 212 -10.31 -8.21 -20.21
C GLU A 212 -10.27 -7.61 -18.79
N GLY A 213 -10.63 -6.33 -18.63
CA GLY A 213 -10.77 -5.65 -17.34
C GLY A 213 -9.48 -5.07 -16.76
N ASP A 214 -8.36 -5.15 -17.49
CA ASP A 214 -7.07 -4.57 -17.10
C ASP A 214 -7.16 -3.03 -16.96
N VAL A 215 -8.02 -2.39 -17.75
CA VAL A 215 -8.35 -0.96 -17.62
C VAL A 215 -9.85 -0.72 -17.70
N GLU A 216 -10.37 0.14 -16.82
CA GLU A 216 -11.81 0.48 -16.77
C GLU A 216 -12.21 1.59 -17.74
N TYR A 217 -11.23 2.31 -18.29
CA TYR A 217 -11.44 3.50 -19.10
C TYR A 217 -10.79 3.32 -20.47
N LEU A 218 -11.50 3.76 -21.50
CA LEU A 218 -11.04 3.84 -22.86
C LEU A 218 -11.02 5.32 -23.26
N VAL A 219 -9.90 5.85 -23.75
CA VAL A 219 -9.84 7.20 -24.33
C VAL A 219 -9.62 7.09 -25.83
N ALA A 220 -10.46 7.74 -26.62
CA ALA A 220 -10.48 7.49 -28.05
C ALA A 220 -10.95 8.67 -28.91
N THR A 221 -10.74 8.56 -30.22
CA THR A 221 -11.41 9.43 -31.20
C THR A 221 -12.73 8.84 -31.70
N ASP A 222 -13.41 9.59 -32.57
CA ASP A 222 -14.50 9.13 -33.45
C ASP A 222 -14.30 7.74 -34.09
N ALA A 223 -13.07 7.23 -34.17
CA ALA A 223 -12.72 5.88 -34.58
C ALA A 223 -13.41 4.76 -33.76
N ILE A 224 -14.00 5.04 -32.58
CA ILE A 224 -14.86 4.07 -31.87
C ILE A 224 -16.31 4.05 -32.38
N GLY A 225 -16.75 5.13 -33.03
CA GLY A 225 -18.09 5.27 -33.61
C GLY A 225 -18.35 4.27 -34.74
N MET A 226 -17.29 3.66 -35.30
CA MET A 226 -17.37 2.64 -36.34
C MET A 226 -16.33 1.53 -36.12
N GLY A 227 -16.76 0.27 -36.28
CA GLY A 227 -15.85 -0.85 -36.52
C GLY A 227 -14.95 -1.35 -35.40
N LEU A 228 -15.37 -1.13 -34.15
CA LEU A 228 -14.91 -1.91 -33.00
C LEU A 228 -16.13 -2.48 -32.26
N ASN A 229 -16.06 -3.77 -31.93
CA ASN A 229 -17.00 -4.40 -31.02
C ASN A 229 -16.59 -4.09 -29.58
N LEU A 230 -17.08 -2.99 -29.02
CA LEU A 230 -16.80 -2.54 -27.66
C LEU A 230 -18.02 -2.78 -26.75
N ASP A 231 -17.78 -3.18 -25.51
CA ASP A 231 -18.81 -3.32 -24.48
C ASP A 231 -18.68 -2.17 -23.47
N VAL A 232 -19.28 -1.03 -23.81
CA VAL A 232 -19.16 0.26 -23.09
C VAL A 232 -20.46 0.57 -22.37
N ASP A 233 -20.38 0.97 -21.10
CA ASP A 233 -21.57 1.31 -20.30
C ASP A 233 -21.89 2.82 -20.37
N HIS A 234 -20.84 3.64 -20.50
CA HIS A 234 -20.95 5.10 -20.56
C HIS A 234 -20.07 5.71 -21.65
N VAL A 235 -20.61 6.65 -22.43
CA VAL A 235 -19.83 7.47 -23.38
C VAL A 235 -19.77 8.90 -22.88
N ALA A 236 -18.56 9.43 -22.68
CA ALA A 236 -18.32 10.79 -22.20
C ALA A 236 -17.62 11.64 -23.27
N PHE A 237 -18.28 12.66 -23.78
CA PHE A 237 -17.68 13.61 -24.72
C PHE A 237 -16.79 14.60 -23.97
N ALA A 238 -15.48 14.56 -24.22
CA ALA A 238 -14.51 15.52 -23.70
C ALA A 238 -14.29 16.72 -24.63
N GLN A 239 -14.77 16.61 -25.88
CA GLN A 239 -14.86 17.67 -26.88
C GLN A 239 -16.18 17.53 -27.66
N ASP A 240 -16.64 18.61 -28.28
CA ASP A 240 -17.86 18.71 -29.12
C ASP A 240 -17.56 19.23 -30.54
N ARG A 241 -16.29 19.54 -30.82
CA ARG A 241 -15.77 20.08 -32.08
C ARG A 241 -14.70 19.19 -32.67
N LYS A 242 -14.71 19.03 -34.00
CA LYS A 242 -13.68 18.31 -34.75
C LYS A 242 -13.20 19.10 -35.97
N PHE A 243 -12.00 18.76 -36.45
CA PHE A 243 -11.51 19.18 -37.75
C PHE A 243 -12.10 18.28 -38.84
N ASP A 244 -12.68 18.85 -39.89
CA ASP A 244 -13.31 18.11 -41.00
C ASP A 244 -12.44 18.01 -42.27
N GLY A 245 -11.15 18.33 -42.15
CA GLY A 245 -10.21 18.47 -43.27
C GLY A 245 -10.02 19.91 -43.72
N TYR A 246 -10.99 20.80 -43.44
CA TYR A 246 -10.94 22.21 -43.83
C TYR A 246 -11.04 23.17 -42.63
N GLN A 247 -11.93 22.89 -41.68
CA GLN A 247 -12.18 23.77 -40.53
C GLN A 247 -12.58 23.02 -39.25
N PHE A 248 -12.50 23.71 -38.11
CA PHE A 248 -12.95 23.20 -36.82
C PHE A 248 -14.43 23.53 -36.58
N ARG A 249 -15.32 22.58 -36.88
CA ARG A 249 -16.77 22.70 -36.69
C ARG A 249 -17.29 21.88 -35.52
N ASN A 250 -18.51 22.18 -35.07
CA ASN A 250 -19.24 21.32 -34.14
C ASN A 250 -19.59 19.99 -34.81
N LEU A 251 -19.74 18.94 -34.01
CA LEU A 251 -20.34 17.68 -34.44
C LEU A 251 -21.82 17.90 -34.77
N ASN A 252 -22.34 17.16 -35.75
CA ASN A 252 -23.78 17.10 -35.98
C ASN A 252 -24.44 16.02 -35.07
N SER A 253 -25.77 16.07 -34.96
CA SER A 253 -26.55 15.15 -34.11
C SER A 253 -26.37 13.67 -34.49
N ALA A 254 -26.18 13.36 -35.78
CA ALA A 254 -25.93 11.99 -36.24
C ALA A 254 -24.51 11.48 -35.88
N GLU A 255 -23.49 12.35 -35.95
CA GLU A 255 -22.11 12.04 -35.52
C GLU A 255 -22.07 11.77 -34.00
N LEU A 256 -22.72 12.63 -33.21
CA LEU A 256 -22.92 12.42 -31.77
C LEU A 256 -23.69 11.11 -31.50
N GLY A 257 -24.78 10.86 -32.23
CA GLY A 257 -25.59 9.66 -32.09
C GLY A 257 -24.86 8.37 -32.43
N GLN A 258 -23.97 8.39 -33.43
CA GLN A 258 -23.14 7.25 -33.81
C GLN A 258 -22.09 6.89 -32.74
N ILE A 259 -21.58 7.90 -32.03
CA ILE A 259 -20.60 7.74 -30.95
C ILE A 259 -21.31 7.37 -29.63
N ALA A 260 -22.33 8.13 -29.22
CA ALA A 260 -23.14 7.86 -28.01
C ALA A 260 -23.85 6.50 -28.09
N GLY A 261 -24.29 6.11 -29.29
CA GLY A 261 -24.86 4.79 -29.60
C GLY A 261 -23.89 3.61 -29.48
N ARG A 262 -22.66 3.82 -29.00
CA ARG A 262 -21.73 2.77 -28.55
C ARG A 262 -21.89 2.41 -27.07
N ALA A 263 -22.51 3.27 -26.26
CA ALA A 263 -22.89 2.95 -24.89
C ALA A 263 -24.11 2.03 -24.88
N GLY A 264 -24.09 0.96 -24.09
CA GLY A 264 -25.14 -0.05 -24.01
C GLY A 264 -25.09 -1.06 -25.16
N ARG A 265 -25.17 -2.35 -24.85
CA ARG A 265 -24.98 -3.44 -25.81
C ARG A 265 -25.99 -4.57 -25.59
N HIS A 266 -26.51 -5.12 -26.69
CA HIS A 266 -27.66 -6.04 -26.67
C HIS A 266 -28.83 -5.43 -25.89
N ILE A 267 -29.22 -6.05 -24.76
CA ILE A 267 -30.35 -5.67 -23.90
C ILE A 267 -29.90 -4.70 -22.78
N LYS A 268 -28.59 -4.51 -22.58
CA LYS A 268 -28.07 -3.61 -21.54
C LYS A 268 -28.17 -2.16 -22.03
N ASP A 269 -28.85 -1.33 -21.23
CA ASP A 269 -28.97 0.10 -21.49
C ASP A 269 -27.63 0.82 -21.38
N GLY A 270 -27.50 1.89 -22.15
CA GLY A 270 -26.32 2.73 -22.18
C GLY A 270 -26.58 4.10 -21.56
N THR A 271 -25.51 4.77 -21.15
CA THR A 271 -25.58 6.19 -20.79
C THR A 271 -24.59 7.02 -21.58
N PHE A 272 -24.89 8.30 -21.80
CA PHE A 272 -23.95 9.24 -22.40
C PHE A 272 -23.95 10.56 -21.64
N GLY A 273 -22.87 11.33 -21.76
CA GLY A 273 -22.70 12.59 -21.04
C GLY A 273 -21.53 13.40 -21.56
N VAL A 274 -21.25 14.51 -20.88
CA VAL A 274 -20.14 15.41 -21.23
C VAL A 274 -19.14 15.51 -20.08
N THR A 275 -17.87 15.78 -20.42
CA THR A 275 -16.78 15.90 -19.44
C THR A 275 -15.77 16.97 -19.86
N GLY A 276 -14.77 17.20 -19.01
CA GLY A 276 -13.74 18.20 -19.27
C GLY A 276 -14.28 19.63 -19.35
N ARG A 277 -14.20 20.23 -20.55
CA ARG A 277 -14.58 21.64 -20.83
C ARG A 277 -15.84 21.77 -21.69
N VAL A 278 -16.52 20.66 -22.01
CA VAL A 278 -17.74 20.67 -22.83
C VAL A 278 -18.93 21.05 -21.96
N ASN A 279 -19.74 21.99 -22.43
CA ASN A 279 -21.00 22.39 -21.79
C ASN A 279 -22.03 21.25 -21.85
N PRO A 280 -22.99 21.16 -20.93
CA PRO A 280 -24.15 20.28 -21.09
C PRO A 280 -24.82 20.49 -22.45
N PHE A 281 -25.25 19.39 -23.08
CA PHE A 281 -26.09 19.45 -24.26
C PHE A 281 -27.46 20.05 -23.92
N ASP A 282 -28.08 20.72 -24.90
CA ASP A 282 -29.46 21.20 -24.79
C ASP A 282 -30.47 20.04 -24.86
N ASP A 283 -31.68 20.30 -24.36
CA ASP A 283 -32.72 19.28 -24.21
C ASP A 283 -33.19 18.72 -25.56
N GLU A 284 -33.19 19.53 -26.63
CA GLU A 284 -33.54 19.08 -28.00
C GLU A 284 -32.50 18.08 -28.53
N LEU A 285 -31.20 18.39 -28.41
CA LEU A 285 -30.14 17.48 -28.80
C LEU A 285 -30.14 16.20 -27.97
N VAL A 286 -30.43 16.29 -26.66
CA VAL A 286 -30.60 15.12 -25.79
C VAL A 286 -31.76 14.25 -26.28
N GLU A 287 -32.96 14.81 -26.48
CA GLU A 287 -34.13 14.06 -26.96
C GLU A 287 -33.83 13.37 -28.30
N ARG A 288 -33.18 14.07 -29.24
CA ARG A 288 -32.80 13.51 -30.55
C ARG A 288 -31.76 12.39 -30.44
N LEU A 289 -30.85 12.46 -29.46
CA LEU A 289 -29.86 11.41 -29.20
C LEU A 289 -30.48 10.18 -28.54
N GLU A 290 -31.40 10.34 -27.59
CA GLU A 290 -32.11 9.25 -26.90
C GLU A 290 -33.12 8.54 -27.82
N THR A 291 -33.87 9.31 -28.62
CA THR A 291 -34.86 8.79 -29.59
C THR A 291 -34.26 8.31 -30.91
N HIS A 292 -33.00 8.64 -31.19
CA HIS A 292 -32.30 8.38 -32.45
C HIS A 292 -32.94 9.03 -33.70
N VAL A 293 -33.52 10.22 -33.53
CA VAL A 293 -34.15 10.99 -34.61
C VAL A 293 -33.19 12.06 -35.15
N PHE A 294 -32.59 11.78 -36.30
CA PHE A 294 -31.57 12.61 -36.95
C PHE A 294 -32.03 13.09 -38.33
N ASP A 295 -31.40 14.17 -38.82
CA ASP A 295 -31.77 14.77 -40.10
C ASP A 295 -31.48 13.82 -41.28
N PRO A 296 -32.38 13.72 -42.27
CA PRO A 296 -32.19 12.85 -43.42
C PRO A 296 -31.02 13.35 -44.29
N VAL A 297 -30.24 12.41 -44.82
CA VAL A 297 -29.19 12.72 -45.80
C VAL A 297 -29.86 13.19 -47.09
N LYS A 298 -29.51 14.39 -47.54
CA LYS A 298 -30.11 15.05 -48.72
C LYS A 298 -29.30 14.87 -50.01
N VAL A 299 -27.98 14.72 -49.88
CA VAL A 299 -27.05 14.58 -51.01
C VAL A 299 -25.97 13.54 -50.70
N LEU A 300 -25.59 12.77 -51.71
CA LEU A 300 -24.46 11.84 -51.67
C LEU A 300 -23.31 12.36 -52.54
N GLN A 301 -22.07 12.11 -52.14
CA GLN A 301 -20.90 12.43 -52.96
C GLN A 301 -20.84 11.48 -54.15
N TRP A 302 -20.60 12.00 -55.35
CA TRP A 302 -20.57 11.22 -56.59
C TRP A 302 -19.36 11.58 -57.44
N ARG A 303 -18.80 10.56 -58.10
CA ARG A 303 -17.75 10.65 -59.10
C ARG A 303 -18.11 9.72 -60.26
N THR A 304 -17.68 10.02 -61.48
CA THR A 304 -17.93 9.12 -62.61
C THR A 304 -17.33 7.73 -62.37
N ALA A 305 -18.03 6.69 -62.82
CA ALA A 305 -17.45 5.35 -62.99
C ALA A 305 -16.80 5.18 -64.38
N GLN A 306 -17.18 6.02 -65.35
CA GLN A 306 -16.68 6.00 -66.72
C GLN A 306 -15.54 7.01 -66.85
N PHE A 307 -14.30 6.51 -66.82
CA PHE A 307 -13.09 7.31 -67.00
C PHE A 307 -12.67 7.33 -68.48
N ASP A 308 -12.21 8.47 -68.97
CA ASP A 308 -11.68 8.63 -70.32
C ASP A 308 -10.14 8.66 -70.27
N TYR A 309 -9.50 7.55 -70.62
CA TYR A 309 -8.04 7.44 -70.61
C TYR A 309 -7.38 7.96 -71.90
N SER A 310 -8.11 8.55 -72.86
CA SER A 310 -7.51 8.98 -74.14
C SER A 310 -6.35 9.98 -74.00
N SER A 311 -6.33 10.76 -72.93
CA SER A 311 -5.25 11.67 -72.52
C SER A 311 -5.43 12.08 -71.06
N VAL A 312 -4.40 12.62 -70.41
CA VAL A 312 -4.49 13.15 -69.03
C VAL A 312 -5.60 14.21 -68.90
N THR A 313 -5.72 15.11 -69.87
CA THR A 313 -6.78 16.14 -69.91
C THR A 313 -8.18 15.56 -70.16
N ALA A 314 -8.30 14.42 -70.85
CA ALA A 314 -9.58 13.72 -70.97
C ALA A 314 -9.96 13.04 -69.65
N LEU A 315 -9.00 12.41 -68.97
CA LEU A 315 -9.20 11.80 -67.65
C LEU A 315 -9.67 12.84 -66.64
N GLN A 316 -8.98 13.98 -66.53
CA GLN A 316 -9.38 15.10 -65.67
C GLN A 316 -10.81 15.58 -65.96
N ARG A 317 -11.15 15.84 -67.23
CA ARG A 317 -12.52 16.22 -67.63
C ARG A 317 -13.57 15.16 -67.29
N SER A 318 -13.22 13.87 -67.34
CA SER A 318 -14.12 12.78 -66.95
C SER A 318 -14.35 12.75 -65.43
N LEU A 319 -13.28 12.94 -64.63
CA LEU A 319 -13.36 13.01 -63.17
C LEU A 319 -14.20 14.21 -62.69
N ASP A 320 -14.09 15.35 -63.38
CA ASP A 320 -14.85 16.57 -63.09
C ASP A 320 -16.29 16.59 -63.62
N ALA A 321 -16.79 15.47 -64.13
CA ALA A 321 -18.18 15.34 -64.54
C ALA A 321 -19.16 15.70 -63.40
N VAL A 322 -20.24 16.40 -63.75
CA VAL A 322 -21.31 16.78 -62.82
C VAL A 322 -22.43 15.71 -62.88
N PRO A 323 -22.96 15.23 -61.74
CA PRO A 323 -24.06 14.27 -61.75
C PRO A 323 -25.32 14.87 -62.37
N ARG A 324 -26.07 14.06 -63.12
CA ARG A 324 -27.34 14.45 -63.78
C ARG A 324 -28.59 14.05 -62.99
N ILE A 325 -28.44 13.65 -61.73
CA ILE A 325 -29.50 13.10 -60.88
C ILE A 325 -29.57 13.96 -59.62
N GLU A 326 -30.77 14.40 -59.27
CA GLU A 326 -31.01 15.10 -58.01
C GLU A 326 -30.67 14.21 -56.81
N GLY A 327 -30.12 14.79 -55.75
CA GLY A 327 -29.63 14.04 -54.58
C GLY A 327 -28.20 13.50 -54.73
N LEU A 328 -27.53 13.73 -55.86
CA LEU A 328 -26.09 13.52 -56.03
C LEU A 328 -25.38 14.87 -56.20
N THR A 329 -24.23 15.04 -55.55
CA THR A 329 -23.32 16.17 -55.77
C THR A 329 -21.97 15.66 -56.27
N ARG A 330 -21.25 16.45 -57.07
CA ARG A 330 -19.86 16.12 -57.42
C ARG A 330 -19.04 16.08 -56.13
N ALA A 331 -18.29 15.01 -55.92
CA ALA A 331 -17.36 14.87 -54.81
C ALA A 331 -16.30 15.98 -54.83
N LEU A 332 -15.75 16.32 -53.66
CA LEU A 332 -14.54 17.13 -53.61
C LEU A 332 -13.35 16.35 -54.20
N PRO A 333 -12.35 17.02 -54.78
CA PRO A 333 -11.16 16.34 -55.30
C PRO A 333 -10.48 15.54 -54.18
N ALA A 334 -10.57 14.22 -54.24
CA ALA A 334 -9.92 13.32 -53.30
C ALA A 334 -8.40 13.24 -53.59
N THR A 335 -7.64 12.60 -52.69
CA THR A 335 -6.17 12.54 -52.76
C THR A 335 -5.64 11.98 -54.10
N ASP A 336 -6.38 11.06 -54.73
CA ASP A 336 -6.05 10.50 -56.05
C ASP A 336 -6.18 11.54 -57.19
N GLN A 337 -7.26 12.32 -57.20
CA GLN A 337 -7.47 13.41 -58.16
C GLN A 337 -6.51 14.58 -57.91
N GLN A 338 -6.23 14.91 -56.65
CA GLN A 338 -5.23 15.94 -56.30
C GLN A 338 -3.83 15.54 -56.79
N ALA A 339 -3.41 14.28 -56.57
CA ALA A 339 -2.13 13.77 -57.06
C ALA A 339 -2.05 13.84 -58.60
N LEU A 340 -3.12 13.44 -59.31
CA LEU A 340 -3.20 13.58 -60.76
C LEU A 340 -3.09 15.04 -61.22
N GLU A 341 -3.72 15.98 -60.50
CA GLU A 341 -3.63 17.41 -60.83
C GLU A 341 -2.20 17.94 -60.68
N PHE A 342 -1.50 17.61 -59.58
CA PHE A 342 -0.09 17.97 -59.40
C PHE A 342 0.80 17.36 -60.48
N LEU A 343 0.68 16.04 -60.72
CA LEU A 343 1.50 15.32 -61.72
C LEU A 343 1.25 15.82 -63.15
N SER A 344 0.03 16.23 -63.48
CA SER A 344 -0.29 16.77 -64.82
C SER A 344 0.46 18.07 -65.17
N ARG A 345 1.06 18.74 -64.17
CA ARG A 345 1.86 19.96 -64.35
C ARG A 345 3.34 19.67 -64.62
N TYR A 346 3.79 18.43 -64.47
CA TYR A 346 5.17 18.02 -64.73
C TYR A 346 5.33 17.61 -66.21
N PRO A 347 6.17 18.30 -67.00
CA PRO A 347 6.32 18.01 -68.45
C PRO A 347 6.69 16.55 -68.71
N GLU A 348 7.62 16.01 -67.91
CA GLU A 348 8.09 14.63 -67.98
C GLU A 348 7.04 13.56 -67.61
N ILE A 349 5.93 13.93 -66.95
CA ILE A 349 4.74 13.06 -66.84
C ILE A 349 3.93 13.10 -68.13
N ALA A 350 3.70 14.29 -68.70
CA ALA A 350 2.93 14.47 -69.94
C ALA A 350 3.61 13.78 -71.14
N ASP A 351 4.94 13.87 -71.25
CA ASP A 351 5.74 13.21 -72.28
C ASP A 351 5.66 11.67 -72.23
N ILE A 352 5.41 11.10 -71.04
CA ILE A 352 5.32 9.65 -70.83
C ILE A 352 3.86 9.17 -70.87
N ALA A 353 2.89 9.99 -70.47
CA ALA A 353 1.46 9.67 -70.51
C ALA A 353 0.83 9.90 -71.92
N ASP A 354 1.54 9.45 -72.96
CA ASP A 354 1.25 9.70 -74.38
C ASP A 354 0.17 8.76 -74.98
N ARG A 355 -0.16 7.67 -74.29
CA ARG A 355 -1.08 6.62 -74.77
C ARG A 355 -2.06 6.16 -73.68
N PRO A 356 -3.25 5.63 -74.04
CA PRO A 356 -4.31 5.35 -73.06
C PRO A 356 -3.93 4.36 -71.97
N ASP A 357 -3.15 3.33 -72.30
CA ASP A 357 -2.61 2.35 -71.36
C ASP A 357 -1.70 2.98 -70.29
N ARG A 358 -0.93 4.01 -70.66
CA ARG A 358 -0.08 4.75 -69.74
C ARG A 358 -0.85 5.77 -68.91
N VAL A 359 -1.88 6.40 -69.47
CA VAL A 359 -2.80 7.27 -68.71
C VAL A 359 -3.59 6.46 -67.67
N GLU A 360 -4.02 5.25 -68.01
CA GLU A 360 -4.62 4.31 -67.05
C GLU A 360 -3.62 3.91 -65.96
N LYS A 361 -2.35 3.61 -66.31
CA LYS A 361 -1.30 3.33 -65.31
C LYS A 361 -0.96 4.52 -64.42
N LEU A 362 -0.99 5.75 -64.95
CA LEU A 362 -0.84 6.97 -64.16
C LEU A 362 -1.98 7.09 -63.14
N TRP A 363 -3.22 6.80 -63.56
CA TRP A 363 -4.37 6.80 -62.67
C TRP A 363 -4.31 5.70 -61.60
N GLU A 364 -3.89 4.49 -61.97
CA GLU A 364 -3.62 3.42 -61.00
C GLU A 364 -2.57 3.83 -59.95
N ALA A 365 -1.54 4.59 -60.37
CA ALA A 365 -0.50 5.11 -59.49
C ALA A 365 -1.00 6.25 -58.59
N CYS A 366 -1.85 7.13 -59.12
CA CYS A 366 -2.51 8.20 -58.35
C CYS A 366 -3.42 7.65 -57.24
N ALA A 367 -3.98 6.45 -57.42
CA ALA A 367 -4.76 5.74 -56.40
C ALA A 367 -3.90 5.15 -55.24
N LEU A 368 -2.66 5.63 -55.04
CA LEU A 368 -1.84 5.35 -53.87
C LEU A 368 -2.33 6.18 -52.66
N PRO A 369 -2.78 5.56 -51.56
CA PRO A 369 -3.22 6.31 -50.37
C PRO A 369 -2.06 7.01 -49.66
N ASP A 370 -2.25 8.27 -49.27
CA ASP A 370 -1.32 8.97 -48.39
C ASP A 370 -1.59 8.61 -46.91
N TYR A 371 -1.03 7.49 -46.47
CA TYR A 371 -1.03 7.10 -45.05
C TYR A 371 -0.19 8.04 -44.18
N ARG A 372 0.77 8.78 -44.76
CA ARG A 372 1.74 9.60 -44.04
C ARG A 372 1.25 11.03 -43.78
N ARG A 373 0.21 11.49 -44.49
CA ARG A 373 -0.33 12.85 -44.44
C ARG A 373 0.76 13.90 -44.70
N ILE A 374 1.52 13.68 -45.76
CA ILE A 374 2.58 14.58 -46.24
C ILE A 374 1.97 15.71 -47.09
N THR A 375 2.81 16.63 -47.57
CA THR A 375 2.31 17.66 -48.48
C THR A 375 1.92 17.03 -49.83
N PRO A 376 0.87 17.53 -50.52
CA PRO A 376 0.44 16.96 -51.81
C PRO A 376 1.56 16.85 -52.86
N ALA A 377 2.51 17.80 -52.85
CA ALA A 377 3.69 17.75 -53.70
C ALA A 377 4.61 16.55 -53.38
N GLN A 378 4.94 16.31 -52.10
CA GLN A 378 5.76 15.16 -51.70
C GLN A 378 5.09 13.80 -51.98
N HIS A 379 3.76 13.75 -51.94
CA HIS A 379 3.01 12.56 -52.36
C HIS A 379 3.06 12.36 -53.88
N ALA A 380 2.94 13.45 -54.65
CA ALA A 380 3.13 13.43 -56.10
C ALA A 380 4.55 12.96 -56.49
N ASP A 381 5.62 13.44 -55.85
CA ASP A 381 7.00 13.01 -56.13
C ASP A 381 7.20 11.48 -55.96
N LEU A 382 6.54 10.90 -54.95
CA LEU A 382 6.55 9.45 -54.72
C LEU A 382 5.78 8.71 -55.83
N ILE A 383 4.60 9.20 -56.20
CA ILE A 383 3.79 8.61 -57.28
C ILE A 383 4.50 8.73 -58.64
N GLN A 384 5.16 9.85 -58.93
CA GLN A 384 6.00 10.04 -60.12
C GLN A 384 7.09 8.96 -60.19
N SER A 385 7.82 8.75 -59.08
CA SER A 385 8.88 7.75 -59.00
C SER A 385 8.35 6.34 -59.30
N LEU A 386 7.22 5.96 -58.69
CA LEU A 386 6.56 4.67 -58.94
C LEU A 386 6.06 4.52 -60.38
N TYR A 387 5.40 5.55 -60.92
CA TYR A 387 4.89 5.56 -62.29
C TYR A 387 6.02 5.43 -63.33
N PHE A 388 7.13 6.13 -63.13
CA PHE A 388 8.29 6.02 -64.01
C PHE A 388 8.91 4.62 -64.02
N ASP A 389 9.05 3.97 -62.86
CA ASP A 389 9.52 2.58 -62.81
C ASP A 389 8.51 1.62 -63.47
N LEU A 390 7.21 1.74 -63.17
CA LEU A 390 6.16 0.91 -63.75
C LEU A 390 6.10 1.01 -65.29
N VAL A 391 6.26 2.21 -65.87
CA VAL A 391 6.23 2.39 -67.33
C VAL A 391 7.56 2.01 -68.00
N ARG A 392 8.71 2.25 -67.36
CA ARG A 392 10.04 1.98 -67.96
C ARG A 392 10.54 0.56 -67.76
N ARG A 393 10.22 -0.08 -66.62
CA ARG A 393 10.70 -1.41 -66.22
C ARG A 393 9.60 -2.47 -66.19
N GLY A 394 8.33 -2.07 -66.14
CA GLY A 394 7.19 -2.96 -65.88
C GLY A 394 6.91 -3.22 -64.40
N THR A 395 7.91 -3.02 -63.52
CA THR A 395 7.81 -3.19 -62.07
C THR A 395 8.49 -2.02 -61.34
N VAL A 396 8.08 -1.78 -60.09
CA VAL A 396 8.75 -0.84 -59.18
C VAL A 396 10.19 -1.31 -58.92
N ASN A 397 11.15 -0.38 -58.81
CA ASN A 397 12.53 -0.71 -58.49
C ASN A 397 12.66 -1.37 -57.10
N GLU A 398 13.10 -2.63 -57.06
CA GLU A 398 13.20 -3.40 -55.83
C GLU A 398 14.29 -2.90 -54.87
N ASP A 399 15.38 -2.31 -55.36
CA ASP A 399 16.41 -1.70 -54.50
C ASP A 399 15.86 -0.48 -53.75
N PHE A 400 15.07 0.34 -54.45
CA PHE A 400 14.40 1.50 -53.87
C PHE A 400 13.36 1.06 -52.83
N LEU A 401 12.54 0.06 -53.16
CA LEU A 401 11.59 -0.54 -52.22
C LEU A 401 12.31 -1.10 -50.98
N ALA A 402 13.40 -1.84 -51.17
CA ALA A 402 14.19 -2.43 -50.11
C ALA A 402 14.72 -1.38 -49.14
N ASP A 403 15.27 -0.27 -49.64
CA ASP A 403 15.78 0.81 -48.79
C ASP A 403 14.67 1.58 -48.06
N GLN A 404 13.52 1.77 -48.68
CA GLN A 404 12.37 2.41 -48.02
C GLN A 404 11.79 1.53 -46.91
N VAL A 405 11.69 0.22 -47.15
CA VAL A 405 11.29 -0.78 -46.14
C VAL A 405 12.32 -0.85 -45.01
N ARG A 406 13.61 -0.90 -45.32
CA ARG A 406 14.73 -0.91 -44.35
C ARG A 406 14.73 0.32 -43.42
N ARG A 407 14.32 1.49 -43.92
CA ARG A 407 14.19 2.73 -43.12
C ARG A 407 13.00 2.67 -42.13
N ALA A 408 11.94 1.96 -42.48
CA ALA A 408 10.77 1.78 -41.62
C ALA A 408 10.94 0.64 -40.60
N ASP A 409 11.77 -0.36 -40.89
CA ASP A 409 12.04 -1.53 -40.03
C ASP A 409 12.93 -1.20 -38.81
N ARG A 410 12.38 -0.40 -37.90
CA ARG A 410 13.02 0.02 -36.65
C ARG A 410 11.99 0.18 -35.54
N THR A 411 12.17 -0.50 -34.42
CA THR A 411 11.26 -0.47 -33.25
C THR A 411 11.68 0.50 -32.14
N ASP A 412 12.78 1.23 -32.32
CA ASP A 412 13.24 2.28 -31.38
C ASP A 412 12.43 3.59 -31.48
N GLY A 413 12.44 4.39 -30.42
CA GLY A 413 11.79 5.70 -30.38
C GLY A 413 10.44 5.71 -29.65
N GLU A 414 9.74 6.84 -29.73
CA GLU A 414 8.49 7.10 -29.03
C GLU A 414 7.25 6.79 -29.89
N ILE A 415 6.07 6.89 -29.27
CA ILE A 415 4.75 6.60 -29.85
C ILE A 415 4.57 7.23 -31.24
N ASP A 416 4.95 8.50 -31.41
CA ASP A 416 4.76 9.22 -32.68
C ASP A 416 5.77 8.77 -33.74
N THR A 417 7.00 8.43 -33.34
CA THR A 417 8.03 7.84 -34.23
C THR A 417 7.58 6.49 -34.78
N LEU A 418 7.04 5.62 -33.92
CA LEU A 418 6.49 4.33 -34.32
C LEU A 418 5.25 4.48 -35.20
N SER A 419 4.35 5.41 -34.86
CA SER A 419 3.16 5.70 -35.66
C SER A 419 3.51 6.19 -37.07
N ALA A 420 4.53 7.05 -37.20
CA ALA A 420 5.03 7.52 -38.49
C ALA A 420 5.68 6.39 -39.33
N ARG A 421 6.44 5.48 -38.70
CA ARG A 421 7.00 4.29 -39.38
C ARG A 421 5.91 3.31 -39.81
N ILE A 422 4.85 3.13 -39.02
CA ILE A 422 3.66 2.33 -39.40
C ILE A 422 2.95 2.96 -40.61
N ALA A 423 2.78 4.29 -40.63
CA ALA A 423 2.24 4.98 -41.80
C ALA A 423 3.12 4.78 -43.05
N GLN A 424 4.45 4.84 -42.90
CA GLN A 424 5.39 4.60 -44.00
C GLN A 424 5.34 3.15 -44.51
N ILE A 425 5.33 2.13 -43.64
CA ILE A 425 5.30 0.73 -44.10
C ILE A 425 3.97 0.40 -44.80
N ARG A 426 2.83 0.98 -44.38
CA ARG A 426 1.53 0.77 -45.06
C ARG A 426 1.52 1.19 -46.52
N THR A 427 2.20 2.28 -46.87
CA THR A 427 2.36 2.67 -48.28
C THR A 427 2.99 1.54 -49.09
N TRP A 428 4.01 0.88 -48.53
CA TRP A 428 4.70 -0.26 -49.17
C TRP A 428 3.91 -1.57 -49.10
N THR A 429 3.13 -1.80 -48.04
CA THR A 429 2.17 -2.91 -47.94
C THR A 429 1.06 -2.79 -48.99
N TYR A 430 0.57 -1.57 -49.26
CA TYR A 430 -0.39 -1.35 -50.35
C TYR A 430 0.26 -1.62 -51.71
N VAL A 431 1.45 -1.05 -51.96
CA VAL A 431 2.24 -1.30 -53.19
C VAL A 431 2.49 -2.79 -53.44
N SER A 432 2.84 -3.57 -52.40
CA SER A 432 3.09 -5.01 -52.55
C SER A 432 1.84 -5.83 -52.84
N ASN A 433 0.65 -5.35 -52.46
CA ASN A 433 -0.64 -5.96 -52.80
C ASN A 433 -1.16 -5.57 -54.21
N ARG A 434 -0.55 -4.60 -54.91
CA ARG A 434 -0.96 -4.20 -56.26
C ARG A 434 -0.58 -5.27 -57.31
N PRO A 435 -1.54 -5.82 -58.08
CA PRO A 435 -1.25 -6.84 -59.08
C PRO A 435 -0.27 -6.34 -60.15
N GLY A 436 0.81 -7.10 -60.38
CA GLY A 436 1.80 -6.82 -61.43
C GLY A 436 2.70 -5.62 -61.20
N TRP A 437 2.75 -5.05 -59.98
CA TRP A 437 3.63 -3.91 -59.68
C TRP A 437 5.04 -4.33 -59.21
N LEU A 438 5.22 -5.53 -58.65
CA LEU A 438 6.50 -6.06 -58.15
C LEU A 438 6.87 -7.36 -58.88
N ALA A 439 8.18 -7.68 -58.93
CA ALA A 439 8.65 -8.93 -59.51
C ALA A 439 8.42 -10.12 -58.57
N ASP A 440 8.74 -9.98 -57.28
CA ASP A 440 8.33 -10.92 -56.22
C ASP A 440 7.30 -10.30 -55.25
N PRO A 441 6.01 -10.27 -55.62
CA PRO A 441 4.98 -9.70 -54.76
C PRO A 441 4.79 -10.49 -53.45
N THR A 442 5.04 -11.80 -53.44
CA THR A 442 4.84 -12.66 -52.27
C THR A 442 5.85 -12.31 -51.17
N HIS A 443 7.15 -12.26 -51.52
CA HIS A 443 8.21 -11.87 -50.58
C HIS A 443 7.94 -10.50 -49.94
N TRP A 444 7.57 -9.51 -50.75
CA TRP A 444 7.33 -8.16 -50.25
C TRP A 444 6.02 -8.04 -49.45
N GLN A 445 4.97 -8.80 -49.77
CA GLN A 445 3.75 -8.86 -48.95
C GLN A 445 4.02 -9.42 -47.56
N GLU A 446 4.73 -10.55 -47.46
CA GLU A 446 5.09 -11.16 -46.17
C GLU A 446 5.99 -10.23 -45.34
N LYS A 447 7.06 -9.72 -45.95
CA LYS A 447 8.03 -8.86 -45.28
C LYS A 447 7.46 -7.52 -44.80
N THR A 448 6.64 -6.85 -45.62
CA THR A 448 5.99 -5.58 -45.21
C THR A 448 4.95 -5.81 -44.11
N ARG A 449 4.23 -6.93 -44.13
CA ARG A 449 3.31 -7.35 -43.07
C ARG A 449 4.03 -7.63 -41.75
N GLU A 450 5.12 -8.41 -41.77
CA GLU A 450 5.92 -8.70 -40.58
C GLU A 450 6.46 -7.43 -39.92
N ILE A 451 6.83 -6.43 -40.72
CA ILE A 451 7.28 -5.13 -40.22
C ILE A 451 6.09 -4.32 -39.66
N GLU A 452 4.92 -4.27 -40.31
CA GLU A 452 3.72 -3.64 -39.73
C GLU A 452 3.34 -4.29 -38.40
N ASP A 453 3.38 -5.63 -38.30
CA ASP A 453 3.08 -6.38 -37.08
C ASP A 453 4.09 -6.06 -35.95
N ARG A 454 5.41 -6.14 -36.22
CA ARG A 454 6.46 -5.82 -35.22
C ARG A 454 6.39 -4.38 -34.74
N LEU A 455 6.15 -3.41 -35.64
CA LEU A 455 5.98 -2.00 -35.27
C LEU A 455 4.69 -1.78 -34.47
N SER A 456 3.61 -2.48 -34.81
CA SER A 456 2.32 -2.40 -34.11
C SER A 456 2.38 -2.94 -32.68
N ASP A 457 3.12 -4.02 -32.46
CA ASP A 457 3.34 -4.60 -31.13
C ASP A 457 4.24 -3.70 -30.27
N ALA A 458 5.32 -3.14 -30.85
CA ALA A 458 6.15 -2.15 -30.18
C ALA A 458 5.34 -0.88 -29.81
N LEU A 459 4.46 -0.41 -30.71
CA LEU A 459 3.56 0.72 -30.43
C LEU A 459 2.56 0.41 -29.32
N HIS A 460 1.97 -0.80 -29.32
CA HIS A 460 1.10 -1.24 -28.23
C HIS A 460 1.87 -1.25 -26.90
N GLU A 461 3.08 -1.81 -26.86
CA GLU A 461 3.89 -1.87 -25.64
C GLU A 461 4.21 -0.46 -25.11
N ARG A 462 4.53 0.49 -25.99
CA ARG A 462 4.77 1.90 -25.63
C ARG A 462 3.51 2.60 -25.09
N LEU A 463 2.36 2.41 -25.73
CA LEU A 463 1.07 2.92 -25.25
C LEU A 463 0.74 2.35 -23.86
N THR A 464 0.86 1.04 -23.69
CA THR A 464 0.58 0.36 -22.41
C THR A 464 1.54 0.82 -21.31
N LYS A 465 2.85 0.95 -21.57
CA LYS A 465 3.83 1.50 -20.62
C LYS A 465 3.55 2.96 -20.23
N ARG A 466 3.00 3.77 -21.15
CA ARG A 466 2.71 5.20 -20.92
C ARG A 466 1.36 5.45 -20.25
N PHE A 467 0.33 4.65 -20.54
CA PHE A 467 -1.05 4.92 -20.15
C PHE A 467 -1.67 3.89 -19.19
N VAL A 468 -0.95 2.82 -18.83
CA VAL A 468 -1.39 1.81 -17.86
C VAL A 468 -0.34 1.61 -16.78
N ASP A 469 -0.69 1.87 -15.51
CA ASP A 469 0.06 1.34 -14.38
C ASP A 469 -0.38 -0.11 -14.12
N ARG A 470 0.47 -1.05 -14.52
CA ARG A 470 0.24 -2.49 -14.35
C ARG A 470 0.04 -2.90 -12.88
N ARG A 471 0.63 -2.18 -11.91
CA ARG A 471 0.46 -2.52 -10.47
C ARG A 471 -0.96 -2.24 -10.03
N THR A 472 -1.43 -1.01 -10.23
CA THR A 472 -2.80 -0.60 -9.90
C THR A 472 -3.85 -1.38 -10.71
N SER A 473 -3.58 -1.64 -12.00
CA SER A 473 -4.42 -2.45 -12.89
C SER A 473 -4.66 -3.88 -12.36
N VAL A 474 -3.59 -4.61 -12.01
CA VAL A 474 -3.70 -6.00 -11.51
C VAL A 474 -4.38 -6.06 -10.15
N LEU A 475 -4.07 -5.12 -9.24
CA LEU A 475 -4.73 -5.01 -7.94
C LEU A 475 -6.25 -4.80 -8.09
N MET A 476 -6.65 -3.88 -8.98
CA MET A 476 -8.05 -3.60 -9.30
C MET A 476 -8.77 -4.75 -9.99
N LYS A 477 -8.06 -5.61 -10.73
CA LYS A 477 -8.63 -6.82 -11.34
C LYS A 477 -8.97 -7.86 -10.27
N ARG A 478 -8.01 -8.19 -9.40
CA ARG A 478 -8.17 -9.22 -8.35
C ARG A 478 -9.18 -8.83 -7.27
N LEU A 479 -9.21 -7.56 -6.86
CA LEU A 479 -10.24 -7.02 -5.95
C LEU A 479 -11.68 -7.26 -6.45
N ARG A 480 -11.89 -7.38 -7.77
CA ARG A 480 -13.21 -7.60 -8.38
C ARG A 480 -13.53 -9.06 -8.68
N GLU A 481 -12.54 -9.93 -8.78
CA GLU A 481 -12.75 -11.36 -9.06
C GLU A 481 -13.32 -12.13 -7.85
N ASN A 482 -13.51 -11.47 -6.69
CA ASN A 482 -13.94 -12.08 -5.42
C ASN A 482 -13.09 -13.30 -5.01
N ALA A 483 -11.85 -13.38 -5.51
CA ALA A 483 -10.84 -14.23 -4.92
C ALA A 483 -10.74 -13.86 -3.44
N MET A 484 -10.79 -14.86 -2.56
CA MET A 484 -10.53 -14.62 -1.14
C MET A 484 -9.09 -14.11 -1.06
N LEU A 485 -8.92 -12.84 -0.71
CA LEU A 485 -7.61 -12.21 -0.52
C LEU A 485 -6.88 -12.99 0.58
N GLU A 486 -6.02 -13.92 0.19
CA GLU A 486 -5.23 -14.71 1.12
C GLU A 486 -4.20 -13.78 1.77
N ALA A 487 -4.39 -13.57 3.07
CA ALA A 487 -3.46 -12.84 3.90
C ALA A 487 -2.47 -13.84 4.51
N GLU A 488 -1.20 -13.72 4.13
CA GLU A 488 -0.11 -14.51 4.69
C GLU A 488 0.53 -13.73 5.84
N ILE A 489 0.59 -14.32 7.03
CA ILE A 489 1.24 -13.71 8.19
C ILE A 489 2.58 -14.40 8.39
N SER A 490 3.66 -13.64 8.24
CA SER A 490 5.03 -14.08 8.49
C SER A 490 5.23 -14.49 9.94
N VAL A 491 6.19 -15.39 10.18
CA VAL A 491 6.64 -15.78 11.53
C VAL A 491 7.09 -14.55 12.35
N ASN A 492 7.60 -13.51 11.67
CA ASN A 492 8.05 -12.26 12.29
C ASN A 492 6.90 -11.26 12.58
N GLY A 493 5.64 -11.63 12.30
CA GLY A 493 4.47 -10.78 12.48
C GLY A 493 4.15 -9.87 11.29
N ASP A 494 4.95 -9.86 10.22
CA ASP A 494 4.62 -9.10 9.01
C ASP A 494 3.35 -9.67 8.35
N VAL A 495 2.33 -8.83 8.18
CA VAL A 495 1.07 -9.20 7.53
C VAL A 495 1.15 -8.83 6.07
N PHE A 496 1.14 -9.82 5.20
CA PHE A 496 1.04 -9.67 3.76
C PHE A 496 -0.39 -9.96 3.31
N VAL A 497 -0.87 -9.25 2.28
CA VAL A 497 -2.07 -9.63 1.53
C VAL A 497 -1.67 -9.78 0.07
N GLU A 498 -1.79 -11.00 -0.47
CA GLU A 498 -1.24 -11.37 -1.79
C GLU A 498 0.20 -10.84 -2.03
N GLY A 499 1.11 -11.07 -1.08
CA GLY A 499 2.53 -10.67 -1.18
C GLY A 499 2.82 -9.18 -0.95
N HIS A 500 1.84 -8.35 -0.60
CA HIS A 500 2.04 -6.94 -0.29
C HIS A 500 2.02 -6.70 1.23
N ALA A 501 3.09 -6.11 1.78
CA ALA A 501 3.20 -5.82 3.22
C ALA A 501 2.18 -4.74 3.63
N MET A 502 1.22 -5.12 4.48
CA MET A 502 0.16 -4.23 4.99
C MET A 502 0.50 -3.62 6.35
N GLY A 503 1.31 -4.29 7.16
CA GLY A 503 1.63 -3.88 8.53
C GLY A 503 2.31 -4.97 9.34
N GLN A 504 2.61 -4.67 10.60
CA GLN A 504 3.24 -5.61 11.53
C GLN A 504 2.33 -5.93 12.72
N LEU A 505 2.29 -7.21 13.09
CA LEU A 505 1.45 -7.80 14.14
C LEU A 505 2.28 -8.19 15.37
N SER A 506 2.35 -7.31 16.36
CA SER A 506 3.05 -7.54 17.63
C SER A 506 2.03 -7.89 18.73
N GLY A 507 2.18 -9.07 19.34
CA GLY A 507 1.24 -9.60 20.33
C GLY A 507 -0.17 -9.73 19.75
N PHE A 508 -1.09 -8.89 20.24
CA PHE A 508 -2.48 -8.78 19.75
C PHE A 508 -2.80 -7.41 19.12
N ARG A 509 -1.78 -6.70 18.60
CA ARG A 509 -1.92 -5.38 17.97
C ARG A 509 -1.33 -5.34 16.57
N PHE A 510 -2.07 -4.75 15.64
CA PHE A 510 -1.69 -4.55 14.25
C PHE A 510 -1.33 -3.08 13.98
N THR A 511 -0.12 -2.84 13.48
CA THR A 511 0.34 -1.51 13.06
C THR A 511 0.40 -1.45 11.53
N PRO A 512 -0.51 -0.73 10.85
CA PRO A 512 -0.50 -0.62 9.39
C PRO A 512 0.65 0.25 8.87
N ILE A 513 1.12 -0.04 7.65
CA ILE A 513 2.09 0.79 6.93
C ILE A 513 1.35 1.94 6.23
N SER A 514 1.64 3.17 6.63
CA SER A 514 1.04 4.39 6.05
C SER A 514 1.40 4.56 4.57
N GLY A 515 0.40 4.62 3.68
CA GLY A 515 0.64 4.88 2.25
C GLY A 515 -0.50 4.68 1.25
N MET A 516 -1.68 4.19 1.66
CA MET A 516 -2.82 3.96 0.75
C MET A 516 -4.03 4.84 1.11
N ASP A 517 -4.20 5.95 0.38
CA ASP A 517 -5.41 6.79 0.44
C ASP A 517 -6.35 6.48 -0.73
N GLY A 518 -7.57 6.03 -0.43
CA GLY A 518 -8.61 5.81 -1.43
C GLY A 518 -9.85 5.09 -0.90
N PRO A 519 -10.96 5.05 -1.67
CA PRO A 519 -12.14 4.25 -1.31
C PRO A 519 -11.82 2.75 -1.23
N ASP A 520 -10.82 2.30 -2.00
CA ASP A 520 -10.41 0.89 -2.10
C ASP A 520 -9.53 0.44 -0.93
N ALA A 521 -8.87 1.38 -0.23
CA ALA A 521 -8.09 1.09 0.98
C ALA A 521 -8.96 0.41 2.06
N LYS A 522 -10.23 0.83 2.18
CA LYS A 522 -11.20 0.23 3.12
C LYS A 522 -11.56 -1.22 2.79
N ALA A 523 -11.51 -1.61 1.51
CA ALA A 523 -11.79 -3.00 1.11
C ALA A 523 -10.62 -3.93 1.48
N VAL A 524 -9.39 -3.46 1.30
CA VAL A 524 -8.16 -4.16 1.68
C VAL A 524 -8.03 -4.23 3.22
N GLU A 525 -8.29 -3.13 3.92
CA GLU A 525 -8.37 -3.05 5.39
C GLU A 525 -9.41 -4.04 5.95
N ALA A 526 -10.61 -4.10 5.35
CA ALA A 526 -11.65 -5.06 5.73
C ALA A 526 -11.33 -6.54 5.35
N ALA A 527 -10.35 -6.79 4.48
CA ALA A 527 -9.81 -8.13 4.23
C ALA A 527 -8.76 -8.50 5.29
N ALA A 528 -7.80 -7.60 5.55
CA ALA A 528 -6.78 -7.75 6.58
C ALA A 528 -7.42 -7.99 7.97
N HIS A 529 -8.41 -7.20 8.37
CA HIS A 529 -9.11 -7.39 9.66
C HIS A 529 -9.82 -8.74 9.80
N ARG A 530 -10.32 -9.34 8.71
CA ARG A 530 -10.95 -10.67 8.75
C ARG A 530 -9.91 -11.79 8.92
N ALA A 531 -8.74 -11.66 8.29
CA ALA A 531 -7.65 -12.60 8.50
C ALA A 531 -7.04 -12.49 9.91
N LEU A 532 -6.85 -11.26 10.40
CA LEU A 532 -6.32 -10.98 11.75
C LEU A 532 -7.19 -11.58 12.86
N ALA A 533 -8.51 -11.64 12.70
CA ALA A 533 -9.40 -12.27 13.68
C ALA A 533 -9.09 -13.76 13.90
N LEU A 534 -8.84 -14.53 12.83
CA LEU A 534 -8.50 -15.96 12.92
C LEU A 534 -7.11 -16.17 13.55
N GLU A 535 -6.11 -15.36 13.19
CA GLU A 535 -4.78 -15.43 13.82
C GLU A 535 -4.81 -14.99 15.29
N PHE A 536 -5.66 -14.03 15.68
CA PHE A 536 -5.83 -13.67 17.09
C PHE A 536 -6.45 -14.80 17.92
N GLU A 537 -7.42 -15.55 17.39
CA GLU A 537 -7.92 -16.76 18.07
C GLU A 537 -6.82 -17.83 18.22
N ALA A 538 -6.02 -18.06 17.17
CA ALA A 538 -4.89 -19.00 17.20
C ALA A 538 -3.78 -18.55 18.17
N ARG A 539 -3.44 -17.26 18.23
CA ARG A 539 -2.51 -16.68 19.21
C ARG A 539 -3.06 -16.76 20.63
N ALA A 540 -4.35 -16.49 20.83
CA ALA A 540 -5.00 -16.59 22.13
C ALA A 540 -4.95 -18.03 22.68
N ALA A 541 -5.20 -19.04 21.83
CA ALA A 541 -5.05 -20.44 22.19
C ALA A 541 -3.60 -20.81 22.54
N ARG A 542 -2.62 -20.37 21.73
CA ARG A 542 -1.18 -20.57 22.00
C ARG A 542 -0.74 -19.94 23.32
N LEU A 543 -1.13 -18.69 23.59
CA LEU A 543 -0.83 -18.04 24.86
C LEU A 543 -1.53 -18.74 26.03
N HIS A 544 -2.78 -19.17 25.88
CA HIS A 544 -3.49 -19.89 26.95
C HIS A 544 -2.80 -21.19 27.35
N ALA A 545 -2.20 -21.89 26.37
CA ALA A 545 -1.41 -23.11 26.57
C ALA A 545 0.06 -22.87 26.98
N SER A 546 0.55 -21.63 26.97
CA SER A 546 1.98 -21.33 27.17
C SER A 546 2.46 -21.59 28.60
N GLY A 547 3.75 -21.89 28.76
CA GLY A 547 4.40 -22.05 30.04
C GLY A 547 4.64 -20.70 30.73
N ASN A 548 4.98 -20.73 32.03
CA ASN A 548 5.38 -19.49 32.73
C ASN A 548 6.76 -18.96 32.26
N GLY A 549 7.57 -19.77 31.59
CA GLY A 549 8.84 -19.34 31.00
C GLY A 549 8.68 -18.51 29.72
N ASP A 550 7.53 -18.62 29.04
CA ASP A 550 7.24 -17.86 27.82
C ASP A 550 6.77 -16.42 28.11
N LEU A 551 6.54 -16.10 29.38
CA LEU A 551 5.99 -14.84 29.87
C LEU A 551 7.01 -14.12 30.75
N ALA A 552 7.15 -12.81 30.57
CA ALA A 552 8.03 -11.96 31.38
C ALA A 552 7.34 -10.65 31.76
N ILE A 553 7.66 -10.12 32.95
CA ILE A 553 7.25 -8.77 33.37
C ILE A 553 8.46 -7.85 33.14
N GLY A 554 8.30 -6.81 32.34
CA GLY A 554 9.33 -5.79 32.14
C GLY A 554 9.33 -4.73 33.25
N SER A 555 10.46 -4.04 33.42
CA SER A 555 10.59 -2.87 34.30
C SER A 555 9.73 -1.68 33.85
N ASP A 556 9.21 -1.69 32.62
CA ASP A 556 8.21 -0.75 32.10
C ASP A 556 6.76 -1.09 32.48
N GLY A 557 6.55 -2.17 33.25
CA GLY A 557 5.21 -2.64 33.63
C GLY A 557 4.45 -3.33 32.50
N LEU A 558 5.08 -3.60 31.35
CA LEU A 558 4.49 -4.42 30.29
C LEU A 558 4.78 -5.90 30.53
N VAL A 559 3.74 -6.73 30.38
CA VAL A 559 3.87 -8.19 30.33
C VAL A 559 4.08 -8.59 28.88
N ARG A 560 5.15 -9.34 28.63
CA ARG A 560 5.55 -9.81 27.31
C ARG A 560 5.38 -11.31 27.18
N TRP A 561 4.97 -11.79 26.01
CA TRP A 561 4.89 -13.20 25.63
C TRP A 561 5.84 -13.42 24.44
N VAL A 562 6.87 -14.25 24.61
CA VAL A 562 7.93 -14.47 23.59
C VAL A 562 8.52 -13.14 23.06
N GLY A 563 8.70 -12.16 23.96
CA GLY A 563 9.21 -10.81 23.64
C GLY A 563 8.14 -9.76 23.30
N ASP A 564 6.98 -10.16 22.75
CA ASP A 564 5.91 -9.25 22.31
C ASP A 564 5.05 -8.74 23.49
N PRO A 565 4.73 -7.44 23.59
CA PRO A 565 3.87 -6.89 24.64
C PRO A 565 2.41 -7.32 24.47
N VAL A 566 1.86 -8.03 25.46
CA VAL A 566 0.48 -8.57 25.44
C VAL A 566 -0.42 -7.99 26.54
N ALA A 567 0.15 -7.42 27.60
CA ALA A 567 -0.60 -6.71 28.63
C ALA A 567 0.23 -5.60 29.29
N ARG A 568 -0.45 -4.71 30.02
CA ARG A 568 0.15 -3.72 30.92
C ARG A 568 -0.38 -3.90 32.33
N LEU A 569 0.50 -3.83 33.32
CA LEU A 569 0.14 -3.77 34.74
C LEU A 569 -0.26 -2.34 35.13
N VAL A 570 -1.24 -2.21 36.01
CA VAL A 570 -1.66 -0.92 36.59
C VAL A 570 -1.80 -1.08 38.10
N GLY A 571 -1.41 -0.05 38.86
CA GLY A 571 -1.55 -0.03 40.31
C GLY A 571 -3.00 -0.21 40.77
N THR A 572 -3.15 -0.77 41.96
CA THR A 572 -4.42 -0.90 42.70
C THR A 572 -4.18 -0.51 44.15
N ASP A 573 -5.24 -0.51 44.97
CA ASP A 573 -5.11 -0.29 46.41
C ASP A 573 -4.19 -1.33 47.08
N HIS A 574 -4.15 -2.56 46.56
CA HIS A 574 -3.29 -3.64 47.04
C HIS A 574 -2.02 -3.77 46.20
N ILE A 575 -0.89 -3.31 46.74
CA ILE A 575 0.39 -3.23 46.02
C ILE A 575 0.92 -4.58 45.49
N LEU A 576 0.55 -5.70 46.12
CA LEU A 576 0.91 -7.06 45.68
C LEU A 576 -0.05 -7.65 44.62
N HIS A 577 -1.16 -6.97 44.31
CA HIS A 577 -2.18 -7.42 43.35
C HIS A 577 -2.47 -6.32 42.32
N PRO A 578 -1.53 -6.03 41.40
CA PRO A 578 -1.75 -5.09 40.31
C PRO A 578 -2.83 -5.59 39.36
N ARG A 579 -3.55 -4.67 38.73
CA ARG A 579 -4.56 -5.00 37.71
C ARG A 579 -3.88 -5.24 36.37
N VAL A 580 -4.25 -6.33 35.70
CA VAL A 580 -3.82 -6.62 34.33
C VAL A 580 -4.76 -5.93 33.34
N ILE A 581 -4.20 -5.25 32.34
CA ILE A 581 -4.93 -4.72 31.17
C ILE A 581 -4.33 -5.35 29.91
N VAL A 582 -5.10 -6.20 29.24
CA VAL A 582 -4.69 -6.83 27.97
C VAL A 582 -4.53 -5.76 26.88
N LEU A 583 -3.43 -5.82 26.14
CA LEU A 583 -3.11 -4.95 25.01
C LEU A 583 -3.50 -5.67 23.71
N ALA A 584 -4.73 -5.44 23.25
CA ALA A 584 -5.26 -6.04 22.04
C ALA A 584 -6.14 -5.03 21.27
N ASP A 585 -6.26 -5.23 19.96
CA ASP A 585 -7.18 -4.50 19.09
C ASP A 585 -8.61 -5.06 19.16
N GLU A 586 -9.56 -4.37 18.51
CA GLU A 586 -11.00 -4.66 18.60
C GLU A 586 -11.40 -6.07 18.14
N GLN A 587 -10.57 -6.76 17.36
CA GLN A 587 -10.86 -8.08 16.82
C GLN A 587 -10.71 -9.20 17.86
N LEU A 588 -9.95 -9.00 18.95
CA LEU A 588 -9.85 -9.99 20.04
C LEU A 588 -11.06 -9.84 20.99
N THR A 589 -12.08 -10.66 20.78
CA THR A 589 -13.37 -10.58 21.50
C THR A 589 -13.77 -11.89 22.20
N GLY A 590 -14.77 -11.80 23.09
CA GLY A 590 -15.37 -12.95 23.76
C GLY A 590 -14.37 -13.83 24.53
N ALA A 591 -14.63 -15.14 24.52
CA ALA A 591 -13.89 -16.12 25.31
C ALA A 591 -12.37 -16.11 25.05
N ALA A 592 -11.92 -15.83 23.81
CA ALA A 592 -10.50 -15.75 23.49
C ALA A 592 -9.78 -14.68 24.31
N ARG A 593 -10.42 -13.51 24.47
CA ARG A 593 -9.90 -12.40 25.31
C ARG A 593 -9.85 -12.79 26.79
N ASP A 594 -10.90 -13.45 27.28
CA ASP A 594 -10.99 -13.87 28.68
C ASP A 594 -9.94 -14.94 29.02
N HIS A 595 -9.70 -15.89 28.10
CA HIS A 595 -8.65 -16.91 28.22
C HIS A 595 -7.24 -16.31 28.26
N VAL A 596 -6.98 -15.24 27.48
CA VAL A 596 -5.73 -14.48 27.51
C VAL A 596 -5.58 -13.73 28.83
N ALA A 597 -6.60 -12.97 29.25
CA ALA A 597 -6.59 -12.21 30.50
C ALA A 597 -6.33 -13.12 31.71
N ALA A 598 -7.11 -14.19 31.87
CA ALA A 598 -6.99 -15.13 32.98
C ALA A 598 -5.64 -15.87 33.00
N ARG A 599 -5.03 -16.12 31.83
CA ARG A 599 -3.70 -16.74 31.75
C ARG A 599 -2.59 -15.78 32.21
N ILE A 600 -2.69 -14.51 31.82
CA ILE A 600 -1.74 -13.46 32.21
C ILE A 600 -1.89 -13.14 33.71
N GLU A 601 -3.11 -12.98 34.22
CA GLU A 601 -3.36 -12.78 35.66
C GLU A 601 -2.81 -13.93 36.50
N ARG A 602 -2.99 -15.18 36.05
CA ARG A 602 -2.41 -16.36 36.72
C ARG A 602 -0.87 -16.30 36.74
N PHE A 603 -0.23 -15.88 35.64
CA PHE A 603 1.22 -15.70 35.58
C PHE A 603 1.69 -14.59 36.53
N VAL A 604 1.07 -13.40 36.49
CA VAL A 604 1.46 -12.24 37.31
C VAL A 604 1.34 -12.57 38.80
N ASN A 605 0.21 -13.15 39.23
CA ASN A 605 0.02 -13.57 40.62
C ASN A 605 1.04 -14.64 41.04
N HIS A 606 1.30 -15.64 40.19
CA HIS A 606 2.31 -16.67 40.45
C HIS A 606 3.73 -16.07 40.56
N HIS A 607 4.11 -15.17 39.64
CA HIS A 607 5.41 -14.51 39.64
C HIS A 607 5.62 -13.68 40.91
N ILE A 608 4.64 -12.85 41.29
CA ILE A 608 4.69 -12.05 42.53
C ILE A 608 4.78 -12.96 43.76
N SER A 609 3.92 -13.98 43.88
CA SER A 609 3.96 -14.93 45.01
C SER A 609 5.25 -15.76 45.09
N THR A 610 5.96 -15.94 43.97
CA THR A 610 7.23 -16.71 43.93
C THR A 610 8.42 -15.82 44.25
N VAL A 611 8.52 -14.64 43.63
CA VAL A 611 9.65 -13.71 43.80
C VAL A 611 9.57 -12.99 45.16
N LEU A 612 8.37 -12.58 45.58
CA LEU A 612 8.14 -11.90 46.87
C LEU A 612 7.62 -12.86 47.95
N LYS A 613 7.87 -14.17 47.81
CA LYS A 613 7.33 -15.22 48.69
C LYS A 613 7.32 -14.88 50.20
N PRO A 614 8.41 -14.41 50.83
CA PRO A 614 8.40 -14.09 52.27
C PRO A 614 7.43 -12.96 52.65
N LEU A 615 7.17 -12.03 51.74
CA LEU A 615 6.23 -10.93 51.92
C LEU A 615 4.78 -11.41 51.74
N ASP A 616 4.54 -12.25 50.73
CA ASP A 616 3.25 -12.87 50.46
C ASP A 616 2.83 -13.82 51.59
N ASP A 617 3.74 -14.70 52.02
CA ASP A 617 3.57 -15.63 53.16
C ASP A 617 3.28 -14.85 54.46
N LEU A 618 3.99 -13.73 54.73
CA LEU A 618 3.71 -12.89 55.91
C LEU A 618 2.36 -12.16 55.80
N SER A 619 1.96 -11.72 54.59
CA SER A 619 0.66 -11.04 54.40
C SER A 619 -0.53 -11.95 54.68
N ARG A 620 -0.35 -13.27 54.54
CA ARG A 620 -1.34 -14.33 54.78
C ARG A 620 -1.16 -15.05 56.13
N ALA A 621 -0.31 -14.53 57.02
CA ALA A 621 -0.01 -15.18 58.29
C ALA A 621 -1.17 -15.07 59.30
N GLU A 622 -1.99 -16.13 59.39
CA GLU A 622 -3.08 -16.24 60.35
C GLU A 622 -2.63 -16.65 61.77
N ASP A 623 -1.44 -17.26 61.90
CA ASP A 623 -0.87 -17.68 63.20
C ASP A 623 -0.31 -16.51 64.03
N LEU A 624 -0.12 -15.33 63.43
CA LEU A 624 0.31 -14.12 64.12
C LEU A 624 -0.88 -13.40 64.77
N GLN A 625 -0.72 -13.06 66.06
CA GLN A 625 -1.74 -12.37 66.85
C GLN A 625 -1.17 -11.11 67.56
N GLY A 626 -2.06 -10.24 68.04
CA GLY A 626 -1.69 -9.05 68.82
C GLY A 626 -0.65 -8.15 68.14
N LEU A 627 0.35 -7.71 68.92
CA LEU A 627 1.42 -6.83 68.43
C LEU A 627 2.27 -7.46 67.31
N ALA A 628 2.41 -8.79 67.26
CA ALA A 628 3.12 -9.46 66.18
C ALA A 628 2.41 -9.27 64.84
N LYS A 629 1.07 -9.38 64.82
CA LYS A 629 0.24 -9.13 63.63
C LYS A 629 0.27 -7.66 63.19
N GLY A 630 0.23 -6.73 64.16
CA GLY A 630 0.35 -5.29 63.88
C GLY A 630 1.70 -4.93 63.23
N LEU A 631 2.80 -5.46 63.78
CA LEU A 631 4.15 -5.25 63.23
C LEU A 631 4.34 -5.94 61.86
N ALA A 632 3.73 -7.12 61.67
CA ALA A 632 3.71 -7.80 60.37
C ALA A 632 2.99 -6.96 59.31
N PHE A 633 1.81 -6.43 59.63
CA PHE A 633 1.05 -5.55 58.74
C PHE A 633 1.85 -4.30 58.34
N GLN A 634 2.44 -3.60 59.32
CA GLN A 634 3.31 -2.44 59.04
C GLN A 634 4.52 -2.80 58.15
N LEU A 635 5.08 -4.01 58.31
CA LEU A 635 6.22 -4.49 57.54
C LEU A 635 5.82 -4.83 56.09
N VAL A 636 4.62 -5.39 55.89
CA VAL A 636 4.04 -5.65 54.55
C VAL A 636 3.74 -4.33 53.83
N GLU A 637 3.09 -3.37 54.50
CA GLU A 637 2.84 -2.02 53.96
C GLU A 637 4.14 -1.27 53.60
N ASN A 638 5.23 -1.56 54.30
CA ASN A 638 6.56 -1.01 54.02
C ASN A 638 7.44 -1.92 53.14
N LEU A 639 6.84 -2.89 52.43
CA LEU A 639 7.49 -3.76 51.44
C LEU A 639 8.72 -4.49 52.01
N GLY A 640 8.65 -4.89 53.28
CA GLY A 640 9.67 -5.68 53.96
C GLY A 640 10.79 -4.91 54.64
N VAL A 641 10.71 -3.57 54.75
CA VAL A 641 11.72 -2.73 55.44
C VAL A 641 11.09 -1.66 56.34
N LEU A 642 11.22 -1.83 57.66
CA LEU A 642 10.87 -0.83 58.67
C LEU A 642 12.11 -0.27 59.37
N PHE A 643 12.10 1.03 59.70
CA PHE A 643 13.12 1.63 60.56
C PHE A 643 12.75 1.39 62.04
N ARG A 644 13.64 0.70 62.78
CA ARG A 644 13.36 0.21 64.14
C ARG A 644 13.03 1.33 65.13
N ARG A 645 13.51 2.55 64.90
CA ARG A 645 13.22 3.71 65.76
C ARG A 645 11.73 4.05 65.77
N ASP A 646 11.06 3.90 64.64
CA ASP A 646 9.70 4.36 64.45
C ASP A 646 8.66 3.37 65.02
N VAL A 647 9.11 2.15 65.37
CA VAL A 647 8.36 1.06 66.01
C VAL A 647 9.03 0.59 67.31
N ALA A 648 9.82 1.46 67.95
CA ALA A 648 10.71 1.06 69.05
C ALA A 648 9.96 0.52 70.28
N ASP A 649 8.81 1.11 70.61
CA ASP A 649 7.98 0.72 71.76
C ASP A 649 7.22 -0.59 71.50
N ASP A 650 6.74 -0.81 70.28
CA ASP A 650 6.14 -2.08 69.84
C ASP A 650 7.16 -3.22 69.91
N VAL A 651 8.37 -3.01 69.37
CA VAL A 651 9.47 -4.00 69.42
C VAL A 651 9.88 -4.31 70.85
N LYS A 652 9.89 -3.31 71.74
CA LYS A 652 10.22 -3.48 73.16
C LYS A 652 9.15 -4.28 73.89
N SER A 653 7.88 -4.07 73.55
CA SER A 653 6.72 -4.73 74.17
C SER A 653 6.41 -6.10 73.57
N LEU A 654 6.95 -6.41 72.38
CA LEU A 654 6.81 -7.71 71.73
C LEU A 654 7.56 -8.81 72.49
N ASP A 655 6.82 -9.86 72.86
CA ASP A 655 7.27 -11.04 73.56
C ASP A 655 8.22 -11.93 72.74
N GLN A 656 8.78 -12.95 73.38
CA GLN A 656 9.76 -13.82 72.73
C GLN A 656 9.12 -14.75 71.69
N ASP A 657 7.87 -15.18 71.91
CA ASP A 657 7.14 -16.08 71.01
C ASP A 657 6.62 -15.38 69.75
N GLY A 658 6.15 -14.12 69.89
CA GLY A 658 5.87 -13.25 68.74
C GLY A 658 7.13 -12.97 67.92
N ARG A 659 8.27 -12.69 68.57
CA ARG A 659 9.57 -12.56 67.87
C ARG A 659 10.03 -13.85 67.20
N ALA A 660 9.82 -15.01 67.82
CA ALA A 660 10.15 -16.31 67.22
C ALA A 660 9.28 -16.59 65.98
N SER A 661 7.98 -16.29 66.07
CA SER A 661 7.03 -16.46 64.97
C SER A 661 7.35 -15.54 63.79
N MET A 662 7.65 -14.25 64.04
CA MET A 662 8.12 -13.33 62.99
C MET A 662 9.41 -13.81 62.30
N ARG A 663 10.33 -14.44 63.04
CA ARG A 663 11.54 -15.03 62.45
C ARG A 663 11.26 -16.25 61.57
N ARG A 664 10.21 -17.04 61.83
CA ARG A 664 9.78 -18.15 60.94
C ARG A 664 9.43 -17.64 59.53
N TYR A 665 8.85 -16.44 59.44
CA TYR A 665 8.58 -15.72 58.18
C TYR A 665 9.80 -14.95 57.61
N GLY A 666 11.02 -15.20 58.10
CA GLY A 666 12.25 -14.61 57.58
C GLY A 666 12.53 -13.17 58.02
N VAL A 667 11.75 -12.61 58.96
CA VAL A 667 11.98 -11.25 59.50
C VAL A 667 13.21 -11.23 60.41
N ARG A 668 14.13 -10.29 60.17
CA ARG A 668 15.28 -10.01 61.05
C ARG A 668 15.09 -8.71 61.82
N PHE A 669 15.38 -8.76 63.11
CA PHE A 669 15.38 -7.61 64.02
C PHE A 669 16.82 -7.09 64.16
N GLY A 670 17.21 -6.16 63.28
CA GLY A 670 18.51 -5.48 63.32
C GLY A 670 18.61 -4.42 64.43
N ALA A 671 19.78 -3.78 64.53
CA ALA A 671 20.00 -2.62 65.37
C ALA A 671 19.27 -1.38 64.84
N TYR A 672 19.27 -1.16 63.52
CA TYR A 672 18.61 0.00 62.90
C TYR A 672 17.30 -0.34 62.19
N HIS A 673 17.17 -1.51 61.57
CA HIS A 673 15.97 -1.89 60.80
C HIS A 673 15.36 -3.20 61.26
N ILE A 674 14.06 -3.35 61.00
CA ILE A 674 13.38 -4.64 60.97
C ILE A 674 13.11 -4.93 59.50
N PHE A 675 13.66 -6.02 58.98
CA PHE A 675 13.68 -6.23 57.53
C PHE A 675 13.70 -7.71 57.14
N MET A 676 13.33 -8.00 55.89
CA MET A 676 13.46 -9.32 55.28
C MET A 676 14.68 -9.38 54.35
N PRO A 677 15.77 -10.09 54.69
CA PRO A 677 16.98 -10.13 53.86
C PRO A 677 16.76 -10.70 52.45
N ALA A 678 15.78 -11.58 52.29
CA ALA A 678 15.44 -12.18 51.00
C ALA A 678 14.94 -11.14 49.97
N LEU A 679 14.27 -10.07 50.44
CA LEU A 679 13.72 -9.01 49.59
C LEU A 679 14.77 -7.97 49.17
N LEU A 680 15.96 -7.98 49.78
CA LEU A 680 17.09 -7.12 49.40
C LEU A 680 17.92 -7.71 48.23
N LYS A 681 17.49 -8.83 47.65
CA LYS A 681 18.09 -9.40 46.43
C LYS A 681 17.61 -8.62 45.19
N PRO A 682 18.37 -8.61 44.07
CA PRO A 682 18.02 -7.83 42.88
C PRO A 682 16.59 -8.04 42.36
N ALA A 683 16.18 -9.27 42.03
CA ALA A 683 14.86 -9.52 41.44
C ALA A 683 13.67 -9.18 42.38
N PRO A 684 13.69 -9.51 43.69
CA PRO A 684 12.69 -9.00 44.62
C PRO A 684 12.66 -7.47 44.75
N ALA A 685 13.82 -6.81 44.83
CA ALA A 685 13.89 -5.35 44.91
C ALA A 685 13.39 -4.67 43.62
N GLU A 686 13.69 -5.23 42.45
CA GLU A 686 13.19 -4.78 41.15
C GLU A 686 11.66 -4.84 41.09
N LEU A 687 11.08 -6.00 41.44
CA LEU A 687 9.63 -6.19 41.43
C LEU A 687 8.92 -5.33 42.49
N ILE A 688 9.50 -5.17 43.69
CA ILE A 688 9.02 -4.24 44.72
C ILE A 688 9.03 -2.79 44.21
N THR A 689 10.09 -2.39 43.50
CA THR A 689 10.22 -1.04 42.93
C THR A 689 9.20 -0.80 41.83
N LEU A 690 8.99 -1.77 40.93
CA LEU A 690 7.95 -1.73 39.90
C LEU A 690 6.54 -1.64 40.49
N LEU A 691 6.18 -2.51 41.44
CA LEU A 691 4.86 -2.50 42.06
C LEU A 691 4.59 -1.20 42.84
N TRP A 692 5.60 -0.65 43.52
CA TRP A 692 5.48 0.65 44.16
C TRP A 692 5.32 1.78 43.15
N ALA A 693 6.10 1.79 42.07
CA ALA A 693 5.99 2.79 41.01
C ALA A 693 4.62 2.75 40.32
N LEU A 694 4.08 1.55 40.05
CA LEU A 694 2.74 1.37 39.48
C LEU A 694 1.61 1.91 40.39
N LYS A 695 1.76 1.85 41.72
CA LYS A 695 0.78 2.38 42.68
C LYS A 695 0.92 3.89 42.93
N ASN A 696 2.13 4.45 42.79
CA ASN A 696 2.46 5.83 43.19
C ASN A 696 2.85 6.75 42.02
N ASP A 697 2.49 6.37 40.79
CA ASP A 697 2.81 7.09 39.54
C ASP A 697 4.32 7.41 39.43
N GLY A 698 5.12 6.37 39.64
CA GLY A 698 6.57 6.46 39.85
C GLY A 698 7.45 6.06 38.67
N LEU A 699 6.87 5.60 37.55
CA LEU A 699 7.65 5.05 36.42
C LEU A 699 8.48 6.14 35.70
N ASP A 700 7.91 7.34 35.54
CA ASP A 700 8.56 8.46 34.84
C ASP A 700 9.46 9.32 35.77
N LYS A 701 9.72 8.86 37.00
CA LYS A 701 10.47 9.63 38.00
C LYS A 701 11.97 9.33 37.99
N ALA A 702 12.77 10.36 38.22
CA ALA A 702 14.23 10.26 38.29
C ALA A 702 14.69 9.24 39.36
N GLY A 703 15.56 8.31 38.96
CA GLY A 703 16.07 7.21 39.79
C GLY A 703 15.27 5.91 39.70
N TYR A 704 14.18 5.85 38.94
CA TYR A 704 13.48 4.60 38.65
C TYR A 704 14.35 3.70 37.75
N GLY A 705 14.49 2.42 38.10
CA GLY A 705 15.33 1.45 37.39
C GLY A 705 16.84 1.57 37.68
N ASP A 706 17.39 2.78 37.77
CA ASP A 706 18.83 3.05 37.86
C ASP A 706 19.57 2.32 38.99
N LEU A 707 18.92 2.12 40.15
CA LEU A 707 19.55 1.52 41.33
C LEU A 707 19.60 -0.02 41.31
N ILE A 708 18.79 -0.67 40.47
CA ILE A 708 18.71 -2.14 40.40
C ILE A 708 19.97 -2.75 39.75
N PRO A 709 20.50 -2.26 38.61
CA PRO A 709 21.79 -2.71 38.08
C PRO A 709 22.94 -2.55 39.09
N VAL A 710 22.92 -1.50 39.90
CA VAL A 710 23.96 -1.23 40.90
C VAL A 710 23.88 -2.22 42.08
N LEU A 711 22.66 -2.61 42.47
CA LEU A 711 22.42 -3.71 43.42
C LEU A 711 22.85 -5.07 42.84
N ALA A 712 22.54 -5.33 41.56
CA ALA A 712 22.93 -6.55 40.86
C ALA A 712 24.46 -6.69 40.71
N ALA A 713 25.18 -5.58 40.52
CA ALA A 713 26.64 -5.51 40.55
C ALA A 713 27.25 -5.72 41.97
N GLY A 714 26.44 -6.05 42.99
CA GLY A 714 26.91 -6.41 44.33
C GLY A 714 27.42 -5.25 45.18
N ARG A 715 27.26 -3.99 44.74
CA ARG A 715 27.78 -2.80 45.43
C ARG A 715 27.17 -2.67 46.83
N THR A 716 28.02 -2.53 47.86
CA THR A 716 27.62 -2.43 49.27
C THR A 716 27.17 -1.02 49.67
N SER A 717 27.73 0.00 49.03
CA SER A 717 27.27 1.38 49.11
C SER A 717 27.48 2.13 47.78
N VAL A 718 26.75 3.23 47.60
CA VAL A 718 26.73 4.07 46.40
C VAL A 718 26.77 5.54 46.79
N VAL A 719 27.31 6.40 45.91
CA VAL A 719 27.16 7.86 46.04
C VAL A 719 25.70 8.22 45.74
N THR A 720 25.12 9.14 46.49
CA THR A 720 23.73 9.59 46.28
C THR A 720 23.66 10.67 45.20
N ASP A 721 22.85 10.44 44.19
CA ASP A 721 22.34 11.50 43.34
C ASP A 721 21.21 12.27 44.05
N ALA A 722 21.25 13.60 44.00
CA ALA A 722 20.25 14.48 44.59
C ALA A 722 18.99 14.66 43.72
N SER A 723 19.06 14.29 42.43
CA SER A 723 17.92 14.28 41.50
C SER A 723 16.98 13.08 41.72
N TYR A 724 17.49 11.97 42.27
CA TYR A 724 16.73 10.75 42.48
C TYR A 724 15.79 10.86 43.69
N GLU A 725 14.57 10.34 43.57
CA GLU A 725 13.69 10.24 44.75
C GLU A 725 14.28 9.29 45.81
N ARG A 726 14.37 9.78 47.06
CA ARG A 726 14.93 9.02 48.20
C ARG A 726 14.23 7.67 48.43
N MET A 727 12.99 7.52 47.98
CA MET A 727 12.22 6.29 48.10
C MET A 727 12.81 5.15 47.26
N PHE A 728 13.35 5.42 46.06
CA PHE A 728 13.96 4.38 45.22
C PHE A 728 15.17 3.71 45.90
N TYR A 729 15.97 4.48 46.65
CA TYR A 729 17.03 3.90 47.49
C TYR A 729 16.46 2.93 48.53
N LYS A 730 15.36 3.30 49.23
CA LYS A 730 14.72 2.41 50.23
C LYS A 730 14.20 1.12 49.56
N LEU A 731 13.54 1.23 48.41
CA LEU A 731 12.98 0.09 47.65
C LEU A 731 14.08 -0.84 47.14
N ALA A 732 15.19 -0.28 46.65
CA ALA A 732 16.41 -1.02 46.26
C ALA A 732 17.23 -1.55 47.47
N GLY A 733 16.73 -1.42 48.70
CA GLY A 733 17.39 -1.98 49.89
C GLY A 733 18.55 -1.16 50.47
N PHE A 734 18.69 0.10 50.08
CA PHE A 734 19.68 1.05 50.59
C PHE A 734 19.04 2.05 51.56
N ARG A 735 19.79 2.46 52.58
CA ARG A 735 19.47 3.63 53.42
C ARG A 735 20.30 4.82 52.97
N PHE A 736 19.62 5.91 52.64
CA PHE A 736 20.21 7.22 52.34
C PHE A 736 20.83 7.83 53.62
N LEU A 737 22.13 8.16 53.59
CA LEU A 737 22.93 8.63 54.73
C LEU A 737 23.87 9.79 54.32
N GLY A 738 23.31 10.91 53.87
CA GLY A 738 24.11 12.06 53.42
C GLY A 738 24.54 11.88 51.96
N LYS A 739 25.85 11.96 51.67
CA LYS A 739 26.39 11.78 50.31
C LYS A 739 26.42 10.32 49.83
N ARG A 740 26.11 9.36 50.70
CA ARG A 740 26.09 7.92 50.36
C ARG A 740 24.80 7.24 50.78
N ALA A 741 24.42 6.25 50.01
CA ALA A 741 23.40 5.28 50.39
C ALA A 741 24.07 3.92 50.59
N VAL A 742 23.75 3.25 51.71
CA VAL A 742 24.39 2.00 52.12
C VAL A 742 23.35 0.90 52.24
N ARG A 743 23.64 -0.30 51.76
CA ARG A 743 22.72 -1.44 51.88
C ARG A 743 22.37 -1.75 53.33
N ILE A 744 21.10 -2.00 53.58
CA ILE A 744 20.56 -2.26 54.91
C ILE A 744 21.25 -3.46 55.58
N ASP A 745 21.48 -4.56 54.84
CA ASP A 745 22.14 -5.74 55.39
C ASP A 745 23.62 -5.53 55.75
N ILE A 746 24.27 -4.53 55.15
CA ILE A 746 25.64 -4.12 55.48
C ILE A 746 25.65 -3.19 56.70
N LEU A 747 24.67 -2.29 56.83
CA LEU A 747 24.51 -1.43 58.01
C LEU A 747 24.25 -2.24 59.28
N GLU A 748 23.49 -3.33 59.21
CA GLU A 748 23.29 -4.20 60.38
C GLU A 748 24.57 -4.99 60.71
N ARG A 749 25.34 -5.46 59.72
CA ARG A 749 26.67 -6.06 59.96
C ARG A 749 27.64 -5.06 60.61
N LEU A 750 27.64 -3.81 60.18
CA LEU A 750 28.41 -2.73 60.81
C LEU A 750 27.98 -2.55 62.29
N ALA A 751 26.68 -2.58 62.57
CA ALA A 751 26.19 -2.51 63.95
C ALA A 751 26.62 -3.71 64.82
N ASP A 752 26.67 -4.91 64.22
CA ASP A 752 27.15 -6.12 64.89
C ASP A 752 28.68 -6.09 65.12
N LEU A 753 29.46 -5.41 64.28
CA LEU A 753 30.89 -5.13 64.53
C LEU A 753 31.09 -4.07 65.64
N ILE A 754 30.28 -3.01 65.68
CA ILE A 754 30.40 -1.93 66.68
C ILE A 754 29.93 -2.39 68.07
N ARG A 755 28.92 -3.27 68.16
CA ARG A 755 28.29 -3.66 69.43
C ARG A 755 29.28 -4.27 70.45
N PRO A 756 30.17 -5.22 70.10
CA PRO A 756 31.21 -5.71 71.01
C PRO A 756 32.16 -4.61 71.49
N LEU A 757 32.53 -3.65 70.64
CA LEU A 757 33.45 -2.56 71.02
C LEU A 757 32.87 -1.66 72.11
N LEU A 758 31.54 -1.43 72.06
CA LEU A 758 30.79 -0.66 73.05
C LEU A 758 30.34 -1.48 74.28
N GLN A 759 30.55 -2.80 74.28
CA GLN A 759 30.23 -3.69 75.40
C GLN A 759 31.49 -4.16 76.15
N TRP A 760 32.66 -4.13 75.51
CA TRP A 760 33.95 -4.39 76.13
C TRP A 760 34.24 -3.41 77.27
N LYS A 761 34.91 -3.88 78.33
CA LYS A 761 35.32 -3.05 79.46
C LYS A 761 36.84 -3.09 79.61
N PRO A 762 37.50 -1.96 79.95
CA PRO A 762 38.91 -1.97 80.33
C PRO A 762 39.16 -3.00 81.45
N GLY A 763 40.10 -3.92 81.21
CA GLY A 763 40.48 -5.00 82.13
C GLY A 763 39.94 -6.40 81.80
N THR A 764 39.02 -6.56 80.85
CA THR A 764 38.65 -7.92 80.34
C THR A 764 39.59 -8.41 79.24
N THR A 765 39.91 -9.71 79.24
CA THR A 765 40.86 -10.34 78.31
C THR A 765 40.40 -10.29 76.85
N ALA A 766 41.39 -10.17 75.94
CA ALA A 766 41.23 -9.91 74.51
C ALA A 766 40.43 -8.62 74.18
N ARG A 767 41.13 -7.49 74.08
CA ARG A 767 40.55 -6.22 73.58
C ARG A 767 40.22 -6.37 72.08
N PRO A 768 38.94 -6.21 71.66
CA PRO A 768 38.59 -6.18 70.25
C PRO A 768 39.29 -5.02 69.51
N GLU A 769 39.68 -5.25 68.26
CA GLU A 769 40.25 -4.20 67.42
C GLU A 769 39.27 -3.01 67.28
N GLY A 770 39.75 -1.79 67.52
CA GLY A 770 38.93 -0.57 67.52
C GLY A 770 38.22 -0.23 68.84
N ALA A 771 38.21 -1.11 69.86
CA ALA A 771 37.67 -0.75 71.18
C ALA A 771 38.61 0.22 71.93
N TYR A 772 38.06 1.29 72.53
CA TYR A 772 38.84 2.30 73.26
C TYR A 772 38.62 2.21 74.78
N ASP A 773 37.48 2.70 75.29
CA ASP A 773 37.20 2.81 76.74
C ASP A 773 35.90 2.12 77.18
N GLY A 774 35.29 1.32 76.31
CA GLY A 774 33.98 0.69 76.53
C GLY A 774 32.77 1.63 76.38
N ARG A 775 32.98 2.87 75.91
CA ARG A 775 31.93 3.84 75.57
C ARG A 775 32.19 4.51 74.21
N ARG A 776 33.44 4.50 73.76
CA ARG A 776 33.96 5.02 72.50
C ARG A 776 34.72 3.93 71.73
N PHE A 777 34.74 4.05 70.41
CA PHE A 777 35.50 3.17 69.50
C PHE A 777 36.16 3.97 68.36
N VAL A 778 37.13 3.35 67.69
CA VAL A 778 37.79 3.85 66.47
C VAL A 778 37.36 3.00 65.27
N THR A 779 37.23 3.62 64.10
CA THR A 779 36.93 2.93 62.83
C THR A 779 38.06 1.98 62.45
N THR A 780 37.75 0.70 62.20
CA THR A 780 38.74 -0.33 61.79
C THR A 780 38.72 -0.55 60.29
N THR A 781 39.81 -1.13 59.75
CA THR A 781 39.92 -1.53 58.34
C THR A 781 38.79 -2.48 57.93
N ALA A 782 38.37 -3.37 58.82
CA ALA A 782 37.24 -4.27 58.60
C ALA A 782 35.91 -3.52 58.37
N MET A 783 35.66 -2.41 59.09
CA MET A 783 34.46 -1.59 58.90
C MET A 783 34.47 -0.87 57.54
N LEU A 784 35.60 -0.29 57.15
CA LEU A 784 35.76 0.38 55.86
C LEU A 784 35.59 -0.61 54.69
N SER A 785 36.18 -1.80 54.82
CA SER A 785 36.14 -2.87 53.82
C SER A 785 34.71 -3.35 53.53
N ILE A 786 33.90 -3.66 54.55
CA ILE A 786 32.52 -4.15 54.32
C ILE A 786 31.61 -3.10 53.66
N LEU A 787 31.91 -1.81 53.84
CA LEU A 787 31.12 -0.70 53.28
C LEU A 787 31.56 -0.28 51.87
N GLY A 788 32.77 -0.63 51.44
CA GLY A 788 33.36 -0.12 50.20
C GLY A 788 33.48 1.41 50.22
N ALA A 789 33.92 1.96 51.36
CA ALA A 789 33.85 3.39 51.69
C ALA A 789 35.22 3.91 52.18
N THR A 790 35.50 5.19 51.90
CA THR A 790 36.70 5.88 52.40
C THR A 790 36.56 6.26 53.88
N PRO A 791 37.65 6.66 54.58
CA PRO A 791 37.55 7.17 55.96
C PRO A 791 36.59 8.36 56.10
N ASP A 792 36.59 9.27 55.13
CA ASP A 792 35.72 10.47 55.14
C ASP A 792 34.24 10.08 54.93
N ASP A 793 33.97 9.11 54.06
CA ASP A 793 32.62 8.53 53.89
C ASP A 793 32.11 7.87 55.18
N MET A 794 33.02 7.21 55.91
CA MET A 794 32.70 6.53 57.16
C MET A 794 32.30 7.54 58.27
N GLU A 795 32.91 8.73 58.27
CA GLU A 795 32.52 9.81 59.17
C GLU A 795 31.08 10.29 58.91
N GLU A 796 30.69 10.47 57.63
CA GLU A 796 29.31 10.84 57.28
C GLU A 796 28.30 9.73 57.60
N ILE A 797 28.64 8.46 57.31
CA ILE A 797 27.79 7.30 57.61
C ILE A 797 27.54 7.18 59.12
N LEU A 798 28.57 7.29 59.96
CA LEU A 798 28.42 7.19 61.42
C LEU A 798 27.60 8.35 61.99
N LYS A 799 27.81 9.59 61.50
CA LYS A 799 26.95 10.74 61.85
C LYS A 799 25.49 10.50 61.44
N GLY A 800 25.24 9.98 60.23
CA GLY A 800 23.90 9.65 59.72
C GLY A 800 23.20 8.50 60.47
N LEU A 801 23.97 7.61 61.09
CA LEU A 801 23.46 6.57 61.99
C LEU A 801 23.20 7.06 63.43
N GLY A 802 23.63 8.28 63.77
CA GLY A 802 23.41 8.91 65.08
C GLY A 802 24.57 8.80 66.07
N TYR A 803 25.78 8.46 65.60
CA TYR A 803 27.00 8.55 66.41
C TYR A 803 27.56 9.98 66.38
N ARG A 804 28.33 10.32 67.42
CA ARG A 804 29.11 11.56 67.51
C ARG A 804 30.59 11.21 67.66
N ALA A 805 31.44 11.97 66.99
CA ALA A 805 32.88 11.87 67.13
C ALA A 805 33.40 12.89 68.16
N ASP A 806 34.24 12.44 69.07
CA ASP A 806 35.11 13.28 69.90
C ASP A 806 36.52 13.22 69.29
N SER A 807 37.13 14.37 69.02
CA SER A 807 38.47 14.47 68.42
C SER A 807 39.55 14.42 69.50
N VAL A 808 40.56 13.56 69.34
CA VAL A 808 41.67 13.36 70.29
C VAL A 808 43.00 13.35 69.53
N SER A 809 44.08 13.87 70.14
CA SER A 809 45.39 13.87 69.48
C SER A 809 45.91 12.43 69.26
N ALA A 810 46.70 12.22 68.20
CA ALA A 810 47.25 10.90 67.90
C ALA A 810 48.13 10.37 69.06
N GLU A 811 48.84 11.27 69.75
CA GLU A 811 49.69 10.97 70.90
C GLU A 811 48.86 10.52 72.13
N GLU A 812 47.78 11.24 72.47
CA GLU A 812 46.88 10.88 73.57
C GLU A 812 46.16 9.55 73.31
N ALA A 813 45.70 9.33 72.09
CA ALA A 813 45.05 8.07 71.69
C ALA A 813 46.04 6.90 71.75
N ALA A 814 47.28 7.07 71.26
CA ALA A 814 48.31 6.05 71.32
C ALA A 814 48.74 5.74 72.77
N ALA A 815 48.93 6.77 73.61
CA ALA A 815 49.30 6.61 75.02
C ALA A 815 48.23 5.84 75.81
N PHE A 816 46.95 6.17 75.61
CA PHE A 816 45.84 5.46 76.25
C PHE A 816 45.72 4.00 75.78
N LEU A 817 45.91 3.74 74.48
CA LEU A 817 45.89 2.37 73.94
C LEU A 817 47.12 1.54 74.35
N ALA A 818 48.27 2.18 74.62
CA ALA A 818 49.49 1.55 75.13
C ALA A 818 49.39 1.19 76.62
N ALA A 819 48.79 2.06 77.45
CA ALA A 819 48.53 1.80 78.87
C ALA A 819 47.59 0.59 79.13
N GLN A 820 46.92 0.09 78.08
CA GLN A 820 46.06 -1.10 78.13
C GLN A 820 46.71 -2.38 77.57
N LYS A 821 47.96 -2.34 77.08
CA LYS A 821 48.68 -3.55 76.66
C LYS A 821 49.22 -4.27 77.91
N PRO A 822 48.87 -5.53 78.19
CA PRO A 822 49.57 -6.31 79.20
C PRO A 822 51.03 -6.58 78.77
N SER A 823 51.94 -6.56 79.74
CA SER A 823 53.37 -6.84 79.52
C SER A 823 53.59 -8.29 79.07
N SER A 824 54.56 -8.48 78.19
CA SER A 824 54.88 -9.72 77.49
C SER A 824 55.56 -10.80 78.35
N THR A 825 55.36 -12.06 77.97
CA THR A 825 56.35 -13.13 78.17
C THR A 825 56.39 -14.05 76.93
N GLU A 826 57.52 -14.04 76.24
CA GLU A 826 57.98 -15.06 75.28
C GLU A 826 58.90 -16.07 76.00
N PRO A 827 59.34 -17.17 75.36
CA PRO A 827 58.78 -17.88 74.20
C PRO A 827 58.53 -19.39 74.49
N ALA A 828 57.82 -20.08 73.58
CA ALA A 828 57.87 -21.55 73.49
C ALA A 828 57.75 -21.99 72.02
N GLU A 829 58.41 -23.10 71.68
CA GLU A 829 58.85 -23.44 70.33
C GLU A 829 57.76 -23.93 69.35
N VAL A 830 58.15 -23.91 68.07
CA VAL A 830 57.40 -24.40 66.92
C VAL A 830 57.32 -25.92 66.93
N ALA A 831 56.10 -26.47 66.87
CA ALA A 831 55.86 -27.82 66.35
C ALA A 831 54.47 -27.90 65.70
N LYS A 832 54.43 -28.23 64.40
CA LYS A 832 53.25 -28.87 63.77
C LYS A 832 53.30 -30.38 64.06
N PRO A 833 52.14 -31.04 64.12
CA PRO A 833 51.77 -32.01 63.10
C PRO A 833 50.55 -31.50 62.29
N GLU A 834 50.30 -31.82 61.02
CA GLU A 834 50.48 -33.05 60.23
C GLU A 834 49.35 -34.08 60.42
N THR A 835 49.05 -34.80 59.32
CA THR A 835 48.03 -35.86 59.07
C THR A 835 46.54 -35.47 59.15
N ASP A 836 45.66 -35.79 58.19
CA ASP A 836 45.48 -36.89 57.19
C ASP A 836 44.55 -38.03 57.65
N SER A 837 43.43 -38.16 56.92
CA SER A 837 42.72 -39.40 56.55
C SER A 837 41.59 -38.98 55.59
N VAL A 838 41.64 -39.14 54.26
CA VAL A 838 41.94 -40.33 53.43
C VAL A 838 40.88 -41.42 53.60
N ASP A 839 40.31 -41.83 52.46
CA ASP A 839 39.58 -43.06 52.16
C ASP A 839 38.19 -43.31 52.81
N ASP A 840 37.22 -43.92 52.10
CA ASP A 840 37.08 -44.16 50.64
C ASP A 840 35.61 -44.54 50.31
N ALA A 841 35.36 -44.71 49.01
CA ALA A 841 34.60 -45.80 48.42
C ALA A 841 33.06 -45.70 48.32
N ASP A 842 32.66 -45.61 47.04
CA ASP A 842 31.74 -46.53 46.37
C ASP A 842 30.23 -46.43 46.60
N GLN A 843 29.37 -46.66 45.60
CA GLN A 843 29.42 -46.82 44.12
C GLN A 843 27.92 -46.85 43.67
N SER A 844 27.46 -46.87 42.42
CA SER A 844 27.88 -46.57 41.03
C SER A 844 26.54 -46.47 40.25
N THR A 845 26.39 -45.73 39.15
CA THR A 845 26.65 -46.10 37.74
C THR A 845 26.11 -44.91 36.91
N ALA A 846 26.85 -44.28 35.99
CA ALA A 846 27.31 -44.74 34.68
C ALA A 846 26.19 -44.85 33.63
N ASP A 847 26.16 -43.93 32.66
CA ASP A 847 26.30 -44.21 31.22
C ASP A 847 26.26 -42.93 30.36
N GLY A 848 26.95 -42.92 29.20
CA GLY A 848 26.84 -41.85 28.19
C GLY A 848 28.14 -41.53 27.43
N GLU A 849 28.43 -42.26 26.35
CA GLU A 849 29.63 -42.10 25.50
C GLU A 849 29.54 -40.97 24.44
N THR A 850 30.67 -40.75 23.76
CA THR A 850 31.00 -39.70 22.80
C THR A 850 30.77 -40.04 21.32
N GLU A 851 30.55 -39.03 20.47
CA GLU A 851 31.22 -38.76 19.15
C GLU A 851 30.69 -37.38 18.66
N ALA A 852 31.45 -36.33 18.33
CA ALA A 852 32.66 -36.09 17.53
C ALA A 852 32.39 -35.75 16.04
N VAL A 853 33.03 -34.67 15.54
CA VAL A 853 33.60 -34.44 14.18
C VAL A 853 33.71 -32.93 13.86
N THR A 854 34.95 -32.49 13.59
CA THR A 854 35.40 -31.27 12.86
C THR A 854 35.97 -31.75 11.49
N PRO A 855 36.24 -30.92 10.43
CA PRO A 855 36.92 -29.61 10.47
C PRO A 855 36.61 -28.58 9.32
N GLU A 856 37.37 -27.46 9.32
CA GLU A 856 37.87 -26.62 8.18
C GLU A 856 36.94 -26.15 7.02
N ALA A 857 37.14 -25.05 6.27
CA ALA A 857 37.95 -23.82 6.36
C ALA A 857 37.51 -22.86 5.21
N VAL A 858 38.03 -21.61 5.16
CA VAL A 858 38.38 -20.75 3.98
C VAL A 858 38.34 -19.25 4.37
N ALA A 859 39.19 -18.44 3.74
CA ALA A 859 39.52 -17.05 4.11
C ALA A 859 39.15 -16.02 3.02
N GLU A 860 39.19 -14.72 3.37
CA GLU A 860 39.55 -13.56 2.50
C GLU A 860 39.57 -12.28 3.39
N THR A 861 40.72 -11.71 3.77
CA THR A 861 41.50 -10.62 3.12
C THR A 861 40.74 -9.37 2.66
N SER A 862 40.95 -8.22 3.32
CA SER A 862 41.80 -7.10 2.82
C SER A 862 41.67 -5.80 3.64
N ALA A 863 42.77 -5.04 3.75
CA ALA A 863 42.80 -3.64 4.22
C ALA A 863 42.87 -2.68 3.01
N PRO A 864 42.73 -1.35 3.19
CA PRO A 864 43.90 -0.50 3.52
C PRO A 864 43.55 0.69 4.46
N THR A 865 44.40 1.61 4.91
CA THR A 865 45.85 1.82 5.21
C THR A 865 45.99 3.34 5.51
N GLU A 866 47.11 3.79 6.11
CA GLU A 866 47.53 5.21 6.33
C GLU A 866 46.90 5.97 7.52
N ALA A 867 47.60 6.86 8.24
CA ALA A 867 49.04 7.15 8.41
C ALA A 867 49.24 8.04 9.69
N PRO A 868 50.47 8.24 10.22
CA PRO A 868 50.66 8.57 11.64
C PRO A 868 51.40 9.91 11.96
N VAL A 869 51.74 10.07 13.25
CA VAL A 869 52.78 10.92 13.89
C VAL A 869 52.50 12.42 14.13
N ALA A 870 52.56 12.85 15.41
CA ALA A 870 53.42 13.95 15.91
C ALA A 870 53.34 14.10 17.45
N ASP A 871 54.50 14.10 18.12
CA ASP A 871 54.69 14.53 19.53
C ASP A 871 54.43 16.03 19.73
N VAL A 872 54.23 16.49 20.99
CA VAL A 872 55.24 17.29 21.73
C VAL A 872 55.02 17.24 23.27
N ALA A 873 56.14 17.27 24.00
CA ALA A 873 56.34 17.88 25.32
C ALA A 873 55.71 17.25 26.59
N ALA A 874 56.55 16.51 27.32
CA ALA A 874 56.54 16.57 28.79
C ALA A 874 57.20 17.87 29.28
N ALA A 875 56.76 18.36 30.44
CA ALA A 875 57.53 19.25 31.30
C ALA A 875 57.42 18.72 32.74
N GLU A 876 58.57 18.56 33.40
CA GLU A 876 58.64 18.16 34.80
C GLU A 876 58.22 19.33 35.70
N ASP A 877 57.57 19.01 36.82
CA ASP A 877 57.67 19.87 38.00
C ASP A 877 57.67 19.02 39.26
N ALA A 878 58.76 19.14 40.04
CA ALA A 878 58.94 18.42 41.29
C ALA A 878 58.36 19.25 42.44
N ALA A 879 57.21 18.84 42.99
CA ALA A 879 56.55 19.54 44.08
C ALA A 879 56.44 18.70 45.37
N ALA A 880 57.15 19.19 46.40
CA ALA A 880 56.89 19.06 47.83
C ALA A 880 56.30 17.74 48.38
N ALA A 881 57.11 17.04 49.19
CA ALA A 881 56.57 16.26 50.29
C ALA A 881 55.97 17.21 51.35
N GLU A 882 54.66 17.44 51.28
CA GLU A 882 53.94 18.14 52.37
C GLU A 882 54.02 17.30 53.65
N GLN A 883 54.54 17.92 54.71
CA GLN A 883 54.39 17.42 56.08
C GLN A 883 52.91 17.47 56.44
N THR A 884 52.23 16.33 56.33
CA THR A 884 50.85 16.21 56.79
C THR A 884 50.85 16.27 58.31
N GLU A 885 50.27 17.36 58.86
CA GLU A 885 49.97 17.43 60.30
C GLU A 885 49.17 16.17 60.71
N PRO A 886 49.49 15.54 61.85
CA PRO A 886 48.87 14.28 62.24
C PRO A 886 47.37 14.49 62.46
N LYS A 887 46.56 14.01 61.49
CA LYS A 887 45.08 14.05 61.58
C LYS A 887 44.63 13.45 62.93
N PRO A 888 43.79 14.16 63.71
CA PRO A 888 43.39 13.68 65.02
C PRO A 888 42.54 12.41 64.92
N VAL A 889 42.64 11.54 65.94
CA VAL A 889 41.91 10.28 65.99
C VAL A 889 40.48 10.55 66.44
N LEU A 890 39.51 10.19 65.59
CA LEU A 890 38.08 10.32 65.89
C LEU A 890 37.60 9.16 66.75
N LEU A 891 37.17 9.47 67.98
CA LEU A 891 36.56 8.53 68.92
C LEU A 891 35.03 8.61 68.85
N TRP A 892 34.39 7.52 68.47
CA TRP A 892 32.96 7.47 68.18
C TRP A 892 32.12 6.93 69.33
N ARG A 893 31.03 7.64 69.69
CA ARG A 893 30.04 7.21 70.69
C ARG A 893 28.59 7.38 70.21
N PRO A 894 27.63 6.57 70.69
CA PRO A 894 26.21 6.81 70.42
C PRO A 894 25.72 8.17 70.95
N GLY A 895 24.90 8.88 70.17
CA GLY A 895 24.28 10.14 70.57
C GLY A 895 23.15 9.97 71.61
N GLY A 896 23.13 10.80 72.65
CA GLY A 896 22.09 10.83 73.68
C GLY A 896 20.83 11.60 73.25
N ARG A 897 19.66 11.20 73.77
CA ARG A 897 18.33 11.72 73.35
C ARG A 897 18.05 13.20 73.68
N ASN A 898 18.87 13.85 74.51
CA ASN A 898 18.66 15.24 74.98
C ASN A 898 19.61 16.31 74.39
N ASP A 899 20.69 15.93 73.70
CA ASP A 899 21.76 16.90 73.32
C ASP A 899 21.59 17.51 71.92
N ASN A 900 20.35 17.64 71.42
CA ASN A 900 20.06 18.15 70.07
C ASN A 900 19.47 19.59 70.06
N GLN A 901 19.54 20.32 71.17
CA GLN A 901 19.07 21.71 71.29
C GLN A 901 20.16 22.67 71.81
N ARG A 902 21.16 22.97 70.97
CA ARG A 902 22.03 24.17 71.13
C ARG A 902 22.47 24.73 69.77
N PRO A 903 21.88 25.85 69.30
CA PRO A 903 22.50 26.70 68.28
C PRO A 903 23.68 27.47 68.89
N ALA A 904 24.72 27.72 68.10
CA ALA A 904 25.88 28.49 68.54
C ALA A 904 25.62 30.01 68.54
N GLY A 905 25.96 30.67 69.65
CA GLY A 905 26.51 32.04 69.71
C GLY A 905 25.71 33.21 69.12
N ARG A 906 25.09 34.01 70.00
CA ARG A 906 24.82 35.45 69.77
C ARG A 906 25.35 36.27 70.94
N PRO A 907 26.20 37.28 70.73
CA PRO A 907 26.41 38.36 71.70
C PRO A 907 25.36 39.48 71.57
N ALA A 908 25.12 40.17 72.67
CA ALA A 908 24.03 41.12 72.89
C ALA A 908 24.06 42.42 72.05
N GLY A 909 22.88 43.05 71.93
CA GLY A 909 22.66 44.43 71.44
C GLY A 909 21.19 44.80 71.62
N ASP A 910 20.89 45.95 72.24
CA ASP A 910 19.60 46.21 72.92
C ASP A 910 18.70 47.25 72.21
N ARG A 911 17.38 47.16 72.48
CA ARG A 911 16.31 48.19 72.38
C ARG A 911 16.02 48.99 71.09
N ARG A 912 14.73 48.88 70.71
CA ARG A 912 13.74 49.96 70.38
C ARG A 912 14.02 50.93 69.21
N GLY A 913 12.99 51.11 68.38
CA GLY A 913 12.79 52.33 67.59
C GLY A 913 12.03 52.08 66.29
N ALA A 914 10.93 52.80 66.05
CA ALA A 914 10.17 52.74 64.80
C ALA A 914 10.45 53.99 63.95
N GLY A 915 10.25 53.88 62.63
CA GLY A 915 9.91 55.03 61.77
C GLY A 915 10.88 55.43 60.65
N GLN A 916 10.40 55.24 59.41
CA GLN A 916 10.41 56.19 58.26
C GLN A 916 11.68 56.90 57.75
N GLY A 917 11.69 57.14 56.42
CA GLY A 917 12.40 58.26 55.77
C GLY A 917 13.87 57.98 55.40
N GLN A 918 14.26 57.50 54.21
CA GLN A 918 13.92 57.82 52.81
C GLN A 918 14.64 59.07 52.23
N ARG A 919 15.31 58.86 51.08
CA ARG A 919 15.91 59.80 50.09
C ARG A 919 17.41 60.17 50.19
N ALA A 920 18.19 59.55 49.30
CA ALA A 920 19.29 60.08 48.48
C ALA A 920 19.87 58.91 47.64
N ALA A 921 20.50 59.05 46.47
CA ALA A 921 20.48 60.06 45.40
C ALA A 921 21.22 59.45 44.16
N GLY A 922 20.86 59.86 42.93
CA GLY A 922 21.53 59.43 41.69
C GLY A 922 21.21 57.99 41.22
N GLY A 923 21.13 57.68 39.93
CA GLY A 923 21.25 58.53 38.74
C GLY A 923 20.80 57.78 37.47
N GLU A 924 20.86 58.49 36.34
CA GLU A 924 21.07 58.04 34.95
C GLU A 924 21.02 56.52 34.64
N ARG A 925 20.18 56.00 33.72
CA ARG A 925 20.01 56.37 32.29
C ARG A 925 21.33 56.61 31.54
N THR A 926 21.90 55.58 30.90
CA THR A 926 22.03 55.44 29.42
C THR A 926 22.91 54.25 29.01
N SER A 927 22.83 53.84 27.73
CA SER A 927 23.91 53.26 26.89
C SER A 927 24.50 51.89 27.33
N SER A 928 24.39 50.80 26.56
CA SER A 928 25.19 50.42 25.35
C SER A 928 26.10 49.21 25.67
N ALA A 929 26.52 48.31 24.77
CA ALA A 929 26.09 47.92 23.44
C ALA A 929 26.90 46.66 22.99
N GLU A 930 26.28 45.76 22.20
CA GLU A 930 26.86 45.10 20.99
C GLU A 930 28.12 44.20 21.12
N PRO A 931 28.63 43.48 20.07
CA PRO A 931 28.40 43.52 18.58
C PRO A 931 26.99 43.03 18.13
N ARG A 932 26.23 43.71 17.24
CA ARG A 932 26.36 44.01 15.78
C ARG A 932 26.19 42.79 14.85
N GLY A 933 25.32 42.76 13.82
CA GLY A 933 24.29 43.70 13.29
C GLY A 933 23.18 42.89 12.53
N ASP A 934 22.26 43.41 11.72
CA ASP A 934 22.14 44.70 11.03
C ASP A 934 20.72 44.97 10.41
N GLN A 935 20.31 46.26 10.33
CA GLN A 935 19.37 46.97 9.38
C GLN A 935 17.85 46.64 9.05
N ARG A 936 17.02 47.70 9.25
CA ARG A 936 16.02 48.39 8.32
C ARG A 936 14.50 48.05 8.18
N ARG A 937 13.68 48.94 8.78
CA ARG A 937 12.73 49.97 8.20
C ARG A 937 11.39 49.67 7.43
N ASP A 938 10.35 50.37 7.93
CA ASP A 938 9.36 51.30 7.28
C ASP A 938 7.87 50.92 6.96
N ASP A 939 6.97 51.71 7.60
CA ASP A 939 5.72 52.40 7.17
C ASP A 939 4.29 51.77 6.97
N ARG A 940 3.35 52.19 7.88
CA ARG A 940 2.02 52.89 7.68
C ARG A 940 0.64 52.22 7.39
N ARG A 941 -0.34 52.64 8.25
CA ARG A 941 -1.79 53.03 7.97
C ARG A 941 -2.82 51.91 7.60
N SER A 942 -4.16 51.98 7.83
CA SER A 942 -5.14 52.94 8.43
C SER A 942 -6.50 52.23 8.81
N ASP A 943 -7.40 52.91 9.54
CA ASP A 943 -8.79 52.55 10.02
C ASP A 943 -9.80 52.02 8.94
N ASN A 944 -10.99 51.41 9.20
CA ASN A 944 -12.13 51.86 10.04
C ASN A 944 -13.38 50.88 10.09
N ARG A 945 -14.36 51.18 10.97
CA ARG A 945 -15.68 50.60 11.40
C ARG A 945 -16.70 49.97 10.40
N GLY A 946 -17.66 49.17 10.95
CA GLY A 946 -19.06 49.03 10.46
C GLY A 946 -19.98 48.01 11.22
N GLU A 947 -21.22 48.36 11.58
CA GLU A 947 -22.22 47.55 12.35
C GLU A 947 -23.50 47.15 11.55
N ARG A 948 -24.42 46.36 12.20
CA ARG A 948 -25.86 46.04 11.92
C ARG A 948 -26.15 44.74 11.13
N GLY A 949 -27.28 44.03 11.29
CA GLY A 949 -28.42 44.11 12.23
C GLY A 949 -29.69 43.35 11.76
N ASP A 950 -30.45 42.78 12.71
CA ASP A 950 -31.88 42.31 12.72
C ASP A 950 -32.52 41.22 11.81
N ASP A 951 -33.33 40.39 12.49
CA ASP A 951 -34.65 39.75 12.19
C ASP A 951 -35.14 39.44 10.75
N ASN A 952 -35.69 38.22 10.54
CA ASN A 952 -37.16 37.98 10.44
C ASN A 952 -37.59 36.49 10.50
N ARG A 953 -38.92 36.27 10.62
CA ARG A 953 -39.66 35.03 10.93
C ARG A 953 -40.11 34.22 9.70
N GLY A 954 -40.47 32.94 9.92
CA GLY A 954 -41.30 32.16 8.99
C GLY A 954 -41.73 30.77 9.50
N LYS A 955 -42.94 30.66 10.10
CA LYS A 955 -43.61 29.37 10.45
C LYS A 955 -44.52 28.92 9.31
N PHE A 956 -44.67 27.61 9.09
CA PHE A 956 -45.92 26.86 8.76
C PHE A 956 -45.53 25.36 8.70
N ALA A 957 -45.87 24.46 9.61
CA ALA A 957 -47.17 23.93 10.05
C ALA A 957 -47.88 23.03 9.01
N GLY A 958 -48.04 21.73 9.34
CA GLY A 958 -48.69 20.73 8.47
C GLY A 958 -48.69 19.31 9.06
N LYS A 959 -49.49 19.05 10.10
CA LYS A 959 -49.79 17.70 10.60
C LYS A 959 -50.88 17.05 9.72
N GLY A 960 -50.82 15.73 9.54
CA GLY A 960 -51.90 14.93 8.94
C GLY A 960 -51.77 13.45 9.25
N GLU A 961 -52.55 12.96 10.22
CA GLU A 961 -52.62 11.54 10.61
C GLU A 961 -53.55 10.75 9.68
N ARG A 962 -53.37 9.41 9.57
CA ARG A 962 -54.42 8.43 9.94
C ARG A 962 -53.97 6.96 9.84
N GLN A 963 -54.55 6.14 10.72
CA GLN A 963 -54.42 4.69 10.81
C GLN A 963 -55.60 3.94 10.14
N ASP A 964 -55.39 2.64 9.94
CA ASP A 964 -56.36 1.52 9.95
C ASP A 964 -57.57 1.49 9.00
N ARG A 965 -57.65 0.41 8.20
CA ARG A 965 -58.53 -0.76 8.47
C ARG A 965 -58.52 -1.79 7.32
N GLY A 966 -58.75 -3.07 7.66
CA GLY A 966 -59.76 -3.87 6.95
C GLY A 966 -59.34 -5.20 6.30
N ASP A 967 -59.57 -6.30 7.03
CA ASP A 967 -59.59 -7.71 6.57
C ASP A 967 -60.23 -8.01 5.20
N ARG A 968 -59.75 -9.09 4.56
CA ARG A 968 -60.61 -10.15 3.98
C ARG A 968 -59.92 -11.52 3.96
N LYS A 969 -60.67 -12.57 4.30
CA LYS A 969 -60.25 -13.99 4.34
C LYS A 969 -60.61 -14.71 3.04
N ASP A 970 -59.93 -15.82 2.72
CA ASP A 970 -60.63 -17.10 2.58
C ASP A 970 -59.73 -18.35 2.75
N ARG A 971 -60.36 -19.51 3.03
CA ARG A 971 -59.77 -20.85 3.32
C ARG A 971 -59.57 -21.65 2.01
N GLY A 972 -58.80 -22.72 1.84
CA GLY A 972 -57.97 -23.68 2.63
C GLY A 972 -57.66 -24.89 1.68
N PRO A 973 -57.27 -26.13 2.10
CA PRO A 973 -56.61 -26.63 3.32
C PRO A 973 -55.29 -27.42 3.04
N ARG A 974 -54.67 -27.99 4.09
CA ARG A 974 -53.52 -28.95 4.05
C ARG A 974 -53.99 -30.42 4.18
N PRO A 975 -53.11 -31.40 3.95
CA PRO A 975 -52.58 -32.25 5.06
C PRO A 975 -51.04 -32.13 5.18
N GLU A 976 -50.42 -32.07 6.38
CA GLU A 976 -50.00 -33.20 7.25
C GLU A 976 -48.91 -34.10 6.61
N ARG A 977 -47.88 -34.64 7.28
CA ARG A 977 -47.40 -34.61 8.68
C ARG A 977 -45.93 -35.12 8.68
N ASP A 978 -45.07 -34.94 9.68
CA ASP A 978 -44.99 -34.11 10.90
C ASP A 978 -43.47 -33.87 11.18
N ASN A 979 -43.04 -33.20 12.28
CA ASN A 979 -41.59 -33.09 12.59
C ASN A 979 -41.30 -33.08 14.12
N ASN A 980 -40.50 -34.04 14.60
CA ASN A 980 -40.36 -34.34 16.03
C ASN A 980 -39.10 -33.71 16.67
N LYS A 981 -39.20 -33.26 17.93
CA LYS A 981 -38.08 -32.74 18.74
C LYS A 981 -37.64 -33.77 19.77
N SER A 982 -36.36 -34.19 19.75
CA SER A 982 -35.61 -34.57 20.96
C SER A 982 -34.14 -34.93 20.67
N GLN A 983 -33.20 -34.22 21.29
CA GLN A 983 -31.90 -34.77 21.71
C GLN A 983 -32.13 -35.66 22.97
N PRO A 984 -31.23 -36.61 23.39
CA PRO A 984 -29.77 -36.40 23.46
C PRO A 984 -28.80 -37.63 23.36
N ALA A 985 -27.50 -37.30 23.36
CA ALA A 985 -26.36 -38.00 23.99
C ALA A 985 -25.63 -39.23 23.36
N ARG A 986 -24.29 -39.09 23.38
CA ARG A 986 -23.18 -40.07 23.54
C ARG A 986 -22.63 -40.90 22.33
N PHE A 987 -21.36 -40.57 22.01
CA PHE A 987 -20.18 -41.45 21.87
C PHE A 987 -20.33 -42.88 21.28
N GLU A 988 -19.66 -43.13 20.14
CA GLU A 988 -18.43 -43.94 20.07
C GLU A 988 -17.82 -43.96 18.64
N ALA A 989 -16.52 -44.28 18.52
CA ALA A 989 -15.77 -44.23 17.26
C ALA A 989 -15.61 -45.62 16.61
N LYS A 990 -15.74 -45.71 15.27
CA LYS A 990 -15.35 -46.86 14.42
C LYS A 990 -15.27 -46.47 12.91
N PRO A 991 -14.70 -47.30 12.01
CA PRO A 991 -13.51 -46.98 11.22
C PRO A 991 -13.80 -46.44 9.80
N PRO A 992 -12.79 -45.94 9.05
CA PRO A 992 -13.00 -45.39 7.71
C PRO A 992 -13.52 -46.43 6.71
N ARG A 993 -14.53 -46.05 5.92
CA ARG A 993 -15.05 -46.82 4.79
C ARG A 993 -14.32 -46.45 3.50
N LYS A 994 -14.02 -47.46 2.69
CA LYS A 994 -13.41 -47.33 1.35
C LYS A 994 -14.23 -46.40 0.44
N GLU A 995 -13.53 -45.61 -0.36
CA GLU A 995 -14.10 -44.86 -1.47
C GLU A 995 -14.70 -45.81 -2.52
N LYS A 996 -15.76 -45.35 -3.20
CA LYS A 996 -16.32 -46.05 -4.37
C LYS A 996 -15.54 -45.63 -5.63
N PRO A 997 -15.33 -46.53 -6.60
CA PRO A 997 -14.75 -46.16 -7.89
C PRO A 997 -15.64 -45.17 -8.63
N VAL A 998 -15.01 -44.28 -9.40
CA VAL A 998 -15.67 -43.24 -10.20
C VAL A 998 -16.47 -43.87 -11.35
N ASP A 999 -17.64 -43.29 -11.63
CA ASP A 999 -18.50 -43.68 -12.75
C ASP A 999 -17.77 -43.57 -14.10
N PRO A 1000 -17.68 -44.65 -14.90
CA PRO A 1000 -16.94 -44.67 -16.16
C PRO A 1000 -17.52 -43.75 -17.25
N ASP A 1001 -18.79 -43.34 -17.14
CA ASP A 1001 -19.39 -42.39 -18.09
C ASP A 1001 -19.20 -40.92 -17.71
N SER A 1002 -18.64 -40.64 -16.53
CA SER A 1002 -18.29 -39.31 -16.06
C SER A 1002 -17.35 -38.57 -17.05
N PRO A 1003 -17.61 -37.28 -17.34
CA PRO A 1003 -16.70 -36.45 -18.14
C PRO A 1003 -15.27 -36.45 -17.62
N PHE A 1004 -15.08 -36.55 -16.30
CA PHE A 1004 -13.77 -36.57 -15.65
C PHE A 1004 -13.00 -37.88 -15.89
N ALA A 1005 -13.69 -39.02 -16.00
CA ALA A 1005 -13.06 -40.30 -16.33
C ALA A 1005 -12.54 -40.29 -17.79
N LYS A 1006 -13.31 -39.72 -18.71
CA LYS A 1006 -12.91 -39.54 -20.11
C LYS A 1006 -11.73 -38.57 -20.24
N LEU A 1007 -11.69 -37.49 -19.44
CA LEU A 1007 -10.58 -36.55 -19.38
C LEU A 1007 -9.30 -37.18 -18.80
N ALA A 1008 -9.42 -38.04 -17.78
CA ALA A 1008 -8.28 -38.78 -17.23
C ALA A 1008 -7.67 -39.76 -18.25
N ALA A 1009 -8.50 -40.54 -18.94
CA ALA A 1009 -8.04 -41.46 -19.98
C ALA A 1009 -7.34 -40.74 -21.14
N LEU A 1010 -7.84 -39.57 -21.55
CA LEU A 1010 -7.23 -38.74 -22.60
C LEU A 1010 -5.87 -38.16 -22.16
N LYS A 1011 -5.76 -37.78 -20.88
CA LYS A 1011 -4.50 -37.32 -20.25
C LYS A 1011 -3.45 -38.44 -20.09
N GLU A 1012 -3.89 -39.69 -20.01
CA GLU A 1012 -3.03 -40.88 -19.98
C GLU A 1012 -2.58 -41.30 -21.40
N GLN A 1013 -3.45 -41.16 -22.40
CA GLN A 1013 -3.11 -41.36 -23.81
C GLN A 1013 -2.10 -40.33 -24.33
N MET A 1014 -2.13 -39.08 -23.84
CA MET A 1014 -1.13 -38.06 -24.19
C MET A 1014 0.21 -38.19 -23.43
N LYS A 1015 0.41 -39.26 -22.66
CA LYS A 1015 1.66 -39.59 -21.95
C LYS A 1015 2.37 -40.84 -22.50
N LYS A 1016 1.86 -41.42 -23.58
CA LYS A 1016 2.54 -42.42 -24.42
C LYS A 1016 2.87 -41.80 -25.77
#